data_AF-A0AAE1W627-F1
#
_entry.id   AF-A0AAE1W627-F1
#
_cell.length_a   1.000
_cell.length_b   1.000
_cell.length_c   1.000
_cell.angle_alpha   90.00
_cell.angle_beta   90.00
_cell.angle_gamma   90.00
#
_symmetry.space_group_name_H-M   'P 1'
#
loop_
_entity.id
_entity.type
_entity.pdbx_description
1 polymer ?
#
loop_
_entity_poly.entity_id
_entity_poly.type
_entity_poly.pdbx_seq_one_letter_code
_entity_poly.pdbx_strand_id
1 'polypeptide(L)'
;MWSIPEKFQLHLSMLALQFGYAGFHVVSRAALNMGISKIVFPVYRNILAFLLLLPFAYFLEKKERPPLTWNFAVQFFLLAIVGKSETGQKRWDVKGGGDTFLRGGASVITLYKGPTIYSPAPPLQRAAAVAASTEFLSMLGDAKGKNWTLGCIFLIGHCLSWSAWLVLQAPVLKKYPARLSFTSYQCFFGVIQFLGIAAFLERDLQAWLVHSGAELFSVFYAGVVASGIAFAVQIWCIDRGGPVFVAVYQPVQTLVVAIMASFLLGEHFYLGGIIGAVLIITGLYLVLWGKNEERKFATQKTIIQSPIDHSDNGTTIPHIKSSTTQPLLSQSAENLVQRVWEDIRFRAEKQQRFKVFEQNYEYVTRHNARPNSPYTLSLNAFADLTIHEFKAKYLGLSLSASDLAIRLNSEQVGVEGPDLVKESDLPSSVDWRKQGAVTEVKDQGSCGACWSFSTTGAVEGINKIVTGSLISLSEQELIDCDRSYNDGCEGGLMDYAYQFIIKNKGIDSEKDYTYRGREGTCNKEKLKKHVVTIDSYADIPAKNEKKLQQAVATQPVSVGICGSETSFQLYSGGIFTGPCSAALDHAVLIVGYDSKDGKDYWIIKNSWGRYWGMDGYMHMQRNTGNGEGLCGINMLASYPIKTSPNPPPSPSPGPNRQCVAKTVAIVVHMITPFVTLKVNVPQADCEFYSSTATCQEKHFCESGIRKKKHEGMDQGFRPEFLLKQSVGKHDMLQGL
;
A
#
# COMPACT_ATOMS: atom_id res chain seq x y z
N MET A 1 -2.04 -33.16 16.11
CA MET A 1 -2.24 -31.87 16.82
C MET A 1 -2.42 -30.79 15.76
N TRP A 2 -3.38 -29.88 15.92
CA TRP A 2 -3.56 -28.76 14.98
C TRP A 2 -2.53 -27.66 15.27
N SER A 3 -1.85 -27.15 14.24
CA SER A 3 -0.92 -26.03 14.38
C SER A 3 -1.67 -24.72 14.45
N ILE A 4 -1.64 -24.05 15.61
CA ILE A 4 -2.25 -22.74 15.82
C ILE A 4 -1.62 -21.72 14.85
N PRO A 5 -2.39 -20.91 14.08
CA PRO A 5 -1.83 -19.94 13.14
C PRO A 5 -0.91 -18.91 13.82
N GLU A 6 0.24 -18.60 13.21
CA GLU A 6 1.28 -17.74 13.80
C GLU A 6 0.75 -16.36 14.24
N LYS A 7 -0.12 -15.72 13.43
CA LYS A 7 -0.77 -14.46 13.79
C LYS A 7 -1.60 -14.57 15.09
N PHE A 8 -2.31 -15.69 15.28
CA PHE A 8 -3.07 -15.93 16.50
C PHE A 8 -2.14 -16.16 17.71
N GLN A 9 -1.03 -16.87 17.52
CA GLN A 9 0.00 -17.02 18.57
C GLN A 9 0.53 -15.64 19.01
N LEU A 10 0.88 -14.76 18.07
CA LEU A 10 1.36 -13.41 18.35
C LEU A 10 0.34 -12.56 19.14
N HIS A 11 -0.93 -12.56 18.73
CA HIS A 11 -2.00 -11.84 19.44
C HIS A 11 -2.23 -12.42 20.86
N LEU A 12 -2.26 -13.74 21.01
CA LEU A 12 -2.45 -14.40 22.30
C LEU A 12 -1.27 -14.14 23.25
N SER A 13 -0.03 -14.24 22.76
CA SER A 13 1.18 -13.92 23.52
C SER A 13 1.20 -12.45 23.96
N MET A 14 0.81 -11.53 23.08
CA MET A 14 0.73 -10.11 23.42
C MET A 14 -0.36 -9.79 24.46
N LEU A 15 -1.51 -10.49 24.43
CA LEU A 15 -2.54 -10.36 25.46
C LEU A 15 -2.04 -10.89 26.81
N ALA A 16 -1.49 -12.11 26.85
CA ALA A 16 -0.95 -12.71 28.07
C ALA A 16 0.17 -11.85 28.70
N LEU A 17 1.01 -11.24 27.86
CA LEU A 17 2.05 -10.29 28.28
C LEU A 17 1.48 -9.08 29.05
N GLN A 18 0.30 -8.56 28.65
CA GLN A 18 -0.30 -7.40 29.34
C GLN A 18 -0.79 -7.78 30.75
N PHE A 19 -1.32 -8.99 30.95
CA PHE A 19 -1.67 -9.49 32.29
C PHE A 19 -0.44 -9.67 33.18
N GLY A 20 0.68 -10.16 32.62
CA GLY A 20 1.95 -10.27 33.34
C GLY A 20 2.51 -8.91 33.79
N TYR A 21 2.48 -7.90 32.91
CA TYR A 21 2.86 -6.54 33.30
C TYR A 21 1.86 -5.88 34.24
N ALA A 22 0.55 -6.16 34.11
CA ALA A 22 -0.45 -5.62 35.02
C ALA A 22 -0.29 -6.16 36.45
N GLY A 23 -0.07 -7.47 36.59
CA GLY A 23 0.32 -8.09 37.85
C GLY A 23 1.60 -7.47 38.42
N PHE A 24 2.61 -7.21 37.58
CA PHE A 24 3.85 -6.56 38.00
C PHE A 24 3.64 -5.16 38.58
N HIS A 25 2.74 -4.33 38.03
CA HIS A 25 2.45 -3.01 38.60
C HIS A 25 1.76 -3.11 39.97
N VAL A 26 0.80 -4.03 40.13
CA VAL A 26 0.12 -4.26 41.42
C VAL A 26 1.10 -4.80 42.47
N VAL A 27 1.90 -5.81 42.10
CA VAL A 27 2.93 -6.42 42.98
C VAL A 27 4.02 -5.42 43.34
N SER A 28 4.50 -4.61 42.39
CA SER A 28 5.49 -3.56 42.68
C SER A 28 4.92 -2.48 43.60
N ARG A 29 3.64 -2.12 43.45
CA ARG A 29 2.99 -1.16 44.36
C ARG A 29 2.87 -1.73 45.77
N ALA A 30 2.52 -3.01 45.92
CA ALA A 30 2.54 -3.69 47.21
C ALA A 30 3.95 -3.72 47.82
N ALA A 31 4.97 -4.08 47.04
CA ALA A 31 6.38 -4.10 47.44
C ALA A 31 6.88 -2.73 47.95
N LEU A 32 6.55 -1.65 47.25
CA LEU A 32 6.92 -0.30 47.67
C LEU A 32 6.12 0.20 48.89
N ASN A 33 4.91 -0.31 49.10
CA ASN A 33 4.14 -0.07 50.34
C ASN A 33 4.67 -0.87 51.54
N MET A 34 5.32 -2.01 51.30
CA MET A 34 6.02 -2.80 52.34
C MET A 34 7.40 -2.25 52.70
N GLY A 35 7.93 -1.29 51.92
CA GLY A 35 9.15 -0.54 52.25
C GLY A 35 10.40 -0.92 51.46
N ILE A 36 10.34 -1.81 50.45
CA ILE A 36 11.52 -2.14 49.64
C ILE A 36 12.08 -0.88 48.97
N SER A 37 13.41 -0.73 48.97
CA SER A 37 14.08 0.34 48.23
C SER A 37 13.72 0.32 46.74
N LYS A 38 13.39 1.52 46.24
CA LYS A 38 13.12 1.81 44.83
C LYS A 38 14.36 1.68 43.95
N ILE A 39 15.55 1.68 44.53
CA ILE A 39 16.84 1.58 43.85
C ILE A 39 17.33 0.13 43.85
N VAL A 40 17.14 -0.61 44.95
CA VAL A 40 17.55 -2.03 45.05
C VAL A 40 16.57 -2.98 44.34
N PHE A 41 15.27 -2.71 44.35
CA PHE A 41 14.27 -3.57 43.70
C PHE A 41 14.54 -3.82 42.19
N PRO A 42 14.92 -2.81 41.37
CA PRO A 42 15.40 -3.02 40.00
C PRO A 42 16.67 -3.89 39.88
N VAL A 43 17.58 -3.85 40.86
CA VAL A 43 18.81 -4.68 40.87
C VAL A 43 18.41 -6.16 41.00
N TYR A 44 17.67 -6.53 42.04
CA TYR A 44 17.28 -7.93 42.27
C TYR A 44 16.40 -8.48 41.14
N ARG A 45 15.48 -7.67 40.61
CA ARG A 45 14.68 -8.01 39.42
C ARG A 45 15.55 -8.46 38.25
N ASN A 46 16.58 -7.67 37.90
CA ASN A 46 17.44 -7.99 36.76
C ASN A 46 18.44 -9.13 37.05
N ILE A 47 18.90 -9.28 38.30
CA ILE A 47 19.73 -10.42 38.71
C ILE A 47 18.95 -11.73 38.52
N LEU A 48 17.72 -11.83 39.04
CA LEU A 48 16.90 -13.04 38.89
C LEU A 48 16.56 -13.34 37.44
N ALA A 49 16.23 -12.32 36.63
CA ALA A 49 15.98 -12.50 35.21
C ALA A 49 17.23 -12.99 34.44
N PHE A 50 18.41 -12.46 34.76
CA PHE A 50 19.67 -12.89 34.16
C PHE A 50 20.02 -14.35 34.54
N LEU A 51 19.95 -14.68 35.83
CA LEU A 51 20.23 -16.04 36.32
C LEU A 51 19.23 -17.08 35.77
N LEU A 52 17.96 -16.70 35.58
CA LEU A 52 16.96 -17.55 34.95
C LEU A 52 17.24 -17.76 33.46
N LEU A 53 17.50 -16.69 32.70
CA LEU A 53 17.58 -16.77 31.23
C LEU A 53 18.93 -17.29 30.72
N LEU A 54 20.04 -16.97 31.39
CA LEU A 54 21.39 -17.28 30.91
C LEU A 54 21.62 -18.78 30.61
N PRO A 55 21.17 -19.75 31.44
CA PRO A 55 21.33 -21.18 31.13
C PRO A 55 20.60 -21.58 29.85
N PHE A 56 19.32 -21.22 29.71
CA PHE A 56 18.53 -21.54 28.50
C PHE A 56 19.12 -20.86 27.27
N ALA A 57 19.53 -19.60 27.39
CA ALA A 57 20.22 -18.87 26.32
C ALA A 57 21.54 -19.54 25.90
N TYR A 58 22.30 -20.11 26.85
CA TYR A 58 23.56 -20.78 26.56
C TYR A 58 23.38 -22.16 25.91
N PHE A 59 22.39 -22.95 26.37
CA PHE A 59 22.18 -24.30 25.86
C PHE A 59 21.33 -24.35 24.58
N LEU A 60 20.26 -23.57 24.47
CA LEU A 60 19.34 -23.60 23.32
C LEU A 60 19.92 -22.87 22.10
N GLU A 61 20.50 -21.69 22.30
CA GLU A 61 20.96 -20.83 21.19
C GLU A 61 22.45 -21.01 20.84
N LYS A 62 23.10 -22.06 21.36
CA LYS A 62 24.56 -22.29 21.23
C LYS A 62 25.07 -22.28 19.79
N LYS A 63 24.22 -22.66 18.82
CA LYS A 63 24.54 -22.69 17.38
C LYS A 63 24.12 -21.43 16.62
N GLU A 64 23.25 -20.60 17.19
CA GLU A 64 22.68 -19.40 16.55
C GLU A 64 23.34 -18.09 17.03
N ARG A 65 24.18 -18.18 18.08
CA ARG A 65 24.78 -17.04 18.78
C ARG A 65 26.04 -16.51 18.05
N PRO A 66 26.03 -15.25 17.53
CA PRO A 66 27.25 -14.58 17.07
C PRO A 66 28.22 -14.28 18.23
N PRO A 67 29.52 -14.13 17.98
CA PRO A 67 30.46 -13.69 19.01
C PRO A 67 30.14 -12.26 19.49
N LEU A 68 30.22 -12.05 20.81
CA LEU A 68 29.96 -10.74 21.43
C LEU A 68 31.10 -9.76 21.14
N THR A 69 31.02 -9.05 20.02
CA THR A 69 31.94 -7.96 19.68
C THR A 69 31.72 -6.74 20.56
N TRP A 70 32.73 -5.86 20.66
CA TRP A 70 32.62 -4.58 21.38
C TRP A 70 31.42 -3.74 20.92
N ASN A 71 31.15 -3.72 19.60
CA ASN A 71 30.00 -3.01 19.03
C ASN A 71 28.65 -3.57 19.52
N PHE A 72 28.54 -4.89 19.73
CA PHE A 72 27.34 -5.49 20.32
C PHE A 72 27.26 -5.20 21.83
N ALA A 73 28.37 -5.26 22.57
CA ALA A 73 28.39 -4.89 23.99
C ALA A 73 27.94 -3.44 24.21
N VAL A 74 28.43 -2.49 23.40
CA VAL A 74 27.98 -1.09 23.43
C VAL A 74 26.50 -0.96 23.04
N GLN A 75 26.01 -1.70 22.04
CA GLN A 75 24.59 -1.68 21.67
C GLN A 75 23.68 -2.24 22.77
N PHE A 76 24.06 -3.33 23.45
CA PHE A 76 23.28 -3.87 24.58
C PHE A 76 23.33 -2.97 25.81
N PHE A 77 24.48 -2.33 26.09
CA PHE A 77 24.60 -1.32 27.13
C PHE A 77 23.73 -0.07 26.85
N LEU A 78 23.72 0.43 25.61
CA LEU A 78 22.87 1.55 25.18
C LEU A 78 21.38 1.18 25.08
N LEU A 79 21.03 -0.08 24.81
CA LEU A 79 19.66 -0.59 24.90
C LEU A 79 19.13 -0.61 26.33
N ALA A 80 20.01 -0.82 27.32
CA ALA A 80 19.64 -0.77 28.74
C ALA A 80 19.55 0.67 29.31
N ILE A 81 20.26 1.65 28.72
CA ILE A 81 20.18 3.09 29.07
C ILE A 81 19.10 3.83 28.30
N VAL A 82 18.84 3.41 27.06
CA VAL A 82 18.15 4.15 25.98
C VAL A 82 18.99 5.31 25.42
N GLY A 83 19.12 5.36 24.09
CA GLY A 83 20.26 5.99 23.41
C GLY A 83 20.08 7.41 22.88
N LYS A 84 21.13 7.88 22.17
CA LYS A 84 21.18 9.17 21.46
C LYS A 84 21.28 8.98 19.94
N SER A 85 20.56 9.85 19.24
CA SER A 85 20.77 10.39 17.89
C SER A 85 21.69 9.64 16.90
N GLU A 86 21.16 9.43 15.69
CA GLU A 86 21.62 10.25 14.57
C GLU A 86 20.48 10.59 13.57
N THR A 87 20.76 11.45 12.59
CA THR A 87 19.81 12.32 11.90
C THR A 87 19.10 11.70 10.69
N GLY A 88 17.91 12.23 10.36
CA GLY A 88 17.41 12.27 8.98
C GLY A 88 16.00 11.74 8.73
N GLN A 89 14.97 12.60 8.85
CA GLN A 89 14.16 13.07 7.70
C GLN A 89 13.06 14.06 8.16
N LYS A 90 12.71 15.04 7.31
CA LYS A 90 11.57 15.95 7.55
C LYS A 90 10.23 15.24 7.26
N ARG A 91 9.29 15.23 8.22
CA ARG A 91 7.85 15.17 7.92
C ARG A 91 6.99 15.66 9.10
N TRP A 92 6.32 16.79 8.91
CA TRP A 92 5.13 17.18 9.68
C TRP A 92 4.07 17.62 8.68
N ASP A 93 3.04 16.81 8.52
CA ASP A 93 1.72 17.17 7.99
C ASP A 93 0.82 15.97 8.29
N VAL A 94 -0.03 16.11 9.32
CA VAL A 94 -0.92 15.05 9.82
C VAL A 94 -2.34 15.60 9.82
N LYS A 95 -3.26 14.89 9.15
CA LYS A 95 -4.66 15.29 9.06
C LYS A 95 -5.56 14.05 9.04
N GLY A 96 -6.26 13.78 10.14
CA GLY A 96 -7.30 12.74 10.18
C GLY A 96 -7.51 12.03 11.54
N GLY A 97 -8.71 12.18 12.11
CA GLY A 97 -9.35 11.16 12.97
C GLY A 97 -8.66 10.80 14.29
N GLY A 98 -7.89 9.71 14.29
CA GLY A 98 -7.57 8.92 15.49
C GLY A 98 -6.81 9.67 16.59
N ASP A 99 -5.99 10.65 16.21
CA ASP A 99 -5.26 11.54 17.12
C ASP A 99 -6.20 12.38 18.02
N THR A 100 -7.40 12.73 17.52
CA THR A 100 -8.45 13.39 18.31
C THR A 100 -9.16 12.43 19.26
N PHE A 101 -9.34 11.15 18.89
CA PHE A 101 -9.86 10.12 19.80
C PHE A 101 -8.88 9.77 20.92
N LEU A 102 -7.59 9.69 20.60
CA LEU A 102 -6.50 9.53 21.57
C LEU A 102 -6.48 10.67 22.59
N ARG A 103 -6.50 11.94 22.13
CA ARG A 103 -6.64 13.11 23.02
C ARG A 103 -7.93 13.05 23.83
N GLY A 104 -9.07 12.78 23.19
CA GLY A 104 -10.38 12.70 23.85
C GLY A 104 -10.41 11.67 24.97
N GLY A 105 -9.95 10.44 24.72
CA GLY A 105 -9.88 9.39 25.74
C GLY A 105 -8.90 9.71 26.88
N ALA A 106 -7.76 10.32 26.57
CA ALA A 106 -6.80 10.80 27.57
C ALA A 106 -7.34 11.99 28.40
N SER A 107 -8.21 12.82 27.85
CA SER A 107 -8.95 13.86 28.59
C SER A 107 -10.09 13.26 29.43
N VAL A 108 -10.86 12.30 28.90
CA VAL A 108 -11.95 11.64 29.65
C VAL A 108 -11.40 10.89 30.87
N ILE A 109 -10.32 10.11 30.73
CA ILE A 109 -9.72 9.35 31.84
C ILE A 109 -9.12 10.24 32.95
N THR A 110 -8.83 11.52 32.66
CA THR A 110 -8.26 12.48 33.63
C THR A 110 -9.28 13.48 34.19
N LEU A 111 -10.32 13.85 33.42
CA LEU A 111 -11.27 14.90 33.79
C LEU A 111 -12.65 14.37 34.20
N TYR A 112 -13.01 13.12 33.86
CA TYR A 112 -14.31 12.54 34.17
C TYR A 112 -14.16 11.26 35.01
N LYS A 113 -14.62 11.30 36.27
CA LYS A 113 -14.78 10.09 37.09
C LYS A 113 -16.07 9.34 36.76
N GLY A 114 -17.22 10.02 36.78
CA GLY A 114 -18.52 9.35 36.78
C GLY A 114 -18.75 8.52 38.06
N PRO A 115 -19.85 7.73 38.11
CA PRO A 115 -20.16 6.86 39.25
C PRO A 115 -19.13 5.73 39.43
N THR A 116 -19.03 5.23 40.67
CA THR A 116 -18.28 4.00 40.97
C THR A 116 -19.07 2.77 40.55
N ILE A 117 -18.47 1.92 39.72
CA ILE A 117 -19.05 0.65 39.26
C ILE A 117 -18.81 -0.45 40.30
N TYR A 118 -17.69 -0.37 41.02
CA TYR A 118 -17.34 -1.30 42.10
C TYR A 118 -16.81 -0.54 43.31
N SER A 119 -17.33 -0.92 44.48
CA SER A 119 -16.93 -0.45 45.81
C SER A 119 -16.91 -1.67 46.73
N PRO A 120 -15.75 -2.12 47.24
CA PRO A 120 -15.70 -3.24 48.16
C PRO A 120 -16.27 -2.86 49.53
N ALA A 121 -16.84 -3.83 50.23
CA ALA A 121 -17.35 -3.63 51.59
C ALA A 121 -16.18 -3.37 52.58
N PRO A 122 -16.34 -2.46 53.56
CA PRO A 122 -15.26 -2.06 54.44
C PRO A 122 -14.85 -3.18 55.42
N PRO A 123 -13.54 -3.49 55.57
CA PRO A 123 -13.07 -4.35 56.64
C PRO A 123 -13.36 -3.75 58.02
N LEU A 124 -13.79 -4.58 58.95
CA LEU A 124 -14.34 -4.21 60.26
C LEU A 124 -13.25 -3.78 61.29
N GLN A 125 -12.30 -2.92 60.91
CA GLN A 125 -11.30 -2.35 61.84
C GLN A 125 -10.52 -1.12 61.31
N ARG A 126 -11.20 -0.01 60.92
CA ARG A 126 -10.56 1.34 60.79
C ARG A 126 -11.51 2.56 60.72
N ALA A 127 -12.71 2.47 61.31
CA ALA A 127 -13.78 3.47 61.19
C ALA A 127 -13.43 4.91 61.65
N ALA A 128 -12.35 5.12 62.40
CA ALA A 128 -11.95 6.45 62.90
C ALA A 128 -11.32 7.38 61.85
N ALA A 129 -10.87 6.87 60.70
CA ALA A 129 -10.13 7.66 59.70
C ALA A 129 -10.99 8.17 58.52
N VAL A 130 -12.27 7.79 58.44
CA VAL A 130 -13.10 7.96 57.24
C VAL A 130 -13.98 9.23 57.30
N ALA A 131 -14.16 9.83 58.48
CA ALA A 131 -15.05 10.98 58.69
C ALA A 131 -14.61 12.30 58.00
N ALA A 132 -13.41 12.35 57.40
CA ALA A 132 -12.88 13.53 56.72
C ALA A 132 -13.12 13.57 55.19
N SER A 133 -13.87 12.61 54.63
CA SER A 133 -14.11 12.52 53.17
C SER A 133 -15.18 13.47 52.62
N THR A 134 -15.62 14.46 53.40
CA THR A 134 -16.82 15.28 53.11
C THR A 134 -16.50 16.66 52.50
N GLU A 135 -15.23 16.96 52.21
CA GLU A 135 -14.81 18.08 51.34
C GLU A 135 -14.39 17.56 49.95
N PHE A 136 -15.36 17.08 49.17
CA PHE A 136 -15.10 16.36 47.91
C PHE A 136 -14.63 17.25 46.73
N LEU A 137 -14.75 18.58 46.83
CA LEU A 137 -14.76 19.48 45.64
C LEU A 137 -13.98 20.81 45.78
N SER A 138 -13.24 21.05 46.86
CA SER A 138 -12.46 22.28 47.09
C SER A 138 -11.13 22.32 46.30
N MET A 139 -11.26 22.47 44.98
CA MET A 139 -10.20 22.84 44.02
C MET A 139 -9.18 21.73 43.63
N LEU A 140 -8.54 21.95 42.47
CA LEU A 140 -7.57 21.05 41.84
C LEU A 140 -6.22 21.00 42.59
N GLY A 141 -6.18 20.18 43.65
CA GLY A 141 -4.96 19.52 44.11
C GLY A 141 -4.36 20.03 45.43
N ASP A 142 -4.16 19.08 46.36
CA ASP A 142 -3.08 19.15 47.36
C ASP A 142 -2.31 17.81 47.35
N ALA A 143 -1.28 17.74 46.51
CA ALA A 143 -0.30 16.67 46.52
C ALA A 143 0.76 16.93 47.61
N LYS A 144 0.34 16.87 48.89
CA LYS A 144 1.10 17.33 50.07
C LYS A 144 2.61 17.03 49.98
N GLY A 145 3.38 18.08 49.74
CA GLY A 145 4.84 18.08 49.80
C GLY A 145 5.59 17.43 48.63
N LYS A 146 4.94 17.05 47.51
CA LYS A 146 5.66 16.49 46.34
C LYS A 146 5.18 17.06 45.01
N ASN A 147 6.11 17.65 44.27
CA ASN A 147 5.89 18.33 42.99
C ASN A 147 5.19 17.42 41.96
N TRP A 148 3.88 17.56 41.82
CA TRP A 148 3.06 16.84 40.83
C TRP A 148 3.64 16.94 39.41
N THR A 149 4.05 18.15 39.02
CA THR A 149 4.72 18.47 37.75
C THR A 149 5.97 17.61 37.52
N LEU A 150 6.77 17.34 38.55
CA LEU A 150 7.96 16.50 38.46
C LEU A 150 7.58 15.02 38.25
N GLY A 151 6.48 14.56 38.85
CA GLY A 151 5.89 13.26 38.54
C GLY A 151 5.46 13.14 37.08
N CYS A 152 4.77 14.15 36.54
CA CYS A 152 4.40 14.22 35.13
C CYS A 152 5.63 14.21 34.20
N ILE A 153 6.68 14.98 34.53
CA ILE A 153 7.95 15.01 33.77
C ILE A 153 8.62 13.62 33.76
N PHE A 154 8.70 12.94 34.91
CA PHE A 154 9.26 11.59 34.96
C PHE A 154 8.40 10.56 34.21
N LEU A 155 7.07 10.67 34.22
CA LEU A 155 6.18 9.81 33.42
C LEU A 155 6.36 10.04 31.92
N ILE A 156 6.48 11.29 31.47
CA ILE A 156 6.78 11.61 30.06
C ILE A 156 8.15 11.05 29.66
N GLY A 157 9.18 11.25 30.49
CA GLY A 157 10.52 10.69 30.27
C GLY A 157 10.52 9.16 30.20
N HIS A 158 9.77 8.49 31.08
CA HIS A 158 9.58 7.03 31.06
C HIS A 158 8.91 6.58 29.76
N CYS A 159 7.80 7.21 29.34
CA CYS A 159 7.09 6.85 28.11
C CYS A 159 7.94 7.06 26.84
N LEU A 160 8.74 8.13 26.79
CA LEU A 160 9.69 8.36 25.70
C LEU A 160 10.81 7.30 25.68
N SER A 161 11.37 6.98 26.85
CA SER A 161 12.44 5.98 26.99
C SER A 161 11.95 4.57 26.60
N TRP A 162 10.78 4.16 27.09
CA TRP A 162 10.14 2.89 26.74
C TRP A 162 9.82 2.79 25.24
N SER A 163 9.33 3.88 24.63
CA SER A 163 9.06 3.93 23.19
C SER A 163 10.34 3.80 22.35
N ALA A 164 11.41 4.49 22.73
CA ALA A 164 12.70 4.40 22.05
C ALA A 164 13.36 3.01 22.25
N TRP A 165 13.25 2.42 23.44
CA TRP A 165 13.71 1.05 23.71
C TRP A 165 13.04 0.03 22.78
N LEU A 166 11.71 0.04 22.66
CA LEU A 166 10.97 -0.83 21.74
C LEU A 166 11.46 -0.69 20.29
N VAL A 167 11.66 0.54 19.82
CA VAL A 167 12.14 0.81 18.44
C VAL A 167 13.58 0.32 18.23
N LEU A 168 14.47 0.52 19.21
CA LEU A 168 15.89 0.15 19.11
C LEU A 168 16.16 -1.36 19.17
N GLN A 169 15.25 -2.17 19.73
CA GLN A 169 15.43 -3.64 19.74
C GLN A 169 15.44 -4.23 18.31
N ALA A 170 14.54 -3.77 17.43
CA ALA A 170 14.40 -4.32 16.06
C ALA A 170 15.68 -4.27 15.18
N PRO A 171 16.42 -3.16 15.04
CA PRO A 171 17.65 -3.13 14.24
C PRO A 171 18.81 -3.93 14.85
N VAL A 172 18.81 -4.19 16.16
CA VAL A 172 19.85 -4.99 16.83
C VAL A 172 19.53 -6.49 16.72
N LEU A 173 18.28 -6.91 16.88
CA LEU A 173 17.83 -8.30 16.66
C LEU A 173 18.14 -8.77 15.23
N LYS A 174 17.99 -7.91 14.22
CA LYS A 174 18.41 -8.18 12.83
C LYS A 174 19.90 -8.49 12.66
N LYS A 175 20.76 -8.05 13.60
CA LYS A 175 22.21 -8.33 13.61
C LYS A 175 22.59 -9.42 14.62
N TYR A 176 21.68 -9.77 15.53
CA TYR A 176 21.92 -10.68 16.65
C TYR A 176 20.64 -11.51 16.93
N PRO A 177 20.40 -12.60 16.18
CA PRO A 177 19.11 -13.30 16.16
C PRO A 177 18.83 -14.17 17.41
N ALA A 178 19.83 -14.39 18.27
CA ALA A 178 19.72 -15.17 19.49
C ALA A 178 18.95 -14.40 20.58
N ARG A 179 17.63 -14.58 20.62
CA ARG A 179 16.64 -13.79 21.39
C ARG A 179 16.77 -13.93 22.91
N LEU A 180 17.00 -15.13 23.43
CA LEU A 180 17.20 -15.37 24.87
C LEU A 180 18.56 -14.81 25.32
N SER A 181 19.58 -14.93 24.48
CA SER A 181 20.92 -14.37 24.70
C SER A 181 20.89 -12.84 24.72
N PHE A 182 20.18 -12.23 23.77
CA PHE A 182 19.89 -10.79 23.74
C PHE A 182 19.22 -10.33 25.05
N THR A 183 18.15 -11.03 25.47
CA THR A 183 17.41 -10.70 26.70
C THR A 183 18.30 -10.85 27.94
N SER A 184 19.12 -11.90 28.00
CA SER A 184 20.08 -12.14 29.08
C SER A 184 21.12 -11.01 29.18
N TYR A 185 21.71 -10.59 28.06
CA TYR A 185 22.68 -9.49 28.06
C TYR A 185 22.06 -8.14 28.41
N GLN A 186 20.83 -7.88 27.95
CA GLN A 186 20.08 -6.68 28.33
C GLN A 186 19.86 -6.62 29.86
N CYS A 187 19.47 -7.73 30.50
CA CYS A 187 19.37 -7.80 31.97
C CYS A 187 20.75 -7.68 32.65
N PHE A 188 21.81 -8.31 32.12
CA PHE A 188 23.18 -8.20 32.66
C PHE A 188 23.70 -6.75 32.68
N PHE A 189 23.60 -6.02 31.56
CA PHE A 189 24.00 -4.62 31.53
C PHE A 189 23.08 -3.74 32.38
N GLY A 190 21.79 -4.08 32.49
CA GLY A 190 20.87 -3.48 33.45
C GLY A 190 21.33 -3.65 34.90
N VAL A 191 21.78 -4.85 35.31
CA VAL A 191 22.36 -5.08 36.65
C VAL A 191 23.57 -4.17 36.88
N ILE A 192 24.51 -4.11 35.93
CA ILE A 192 25.69 -3.23 36.06
C ILE A 192 25.29 -1.76 36.24
N GLN A 193 24.30 -1.29 35.48
CA GLN A 193 23.83 0.10 35.52
C GLN A 193 23.07 0.41 36.83
N PHE A 194 22.17 -0.46 37.28
CA PHE A 194 21.46 -0.25 38.55
C PHE A 194 22.38 -0.41 39.76
N LEU A 195 23.39 -1.30 39.73
CA LEU A 195 24.44 -1.36 40.75
C LEU A 195 25.26 -0.07 40.79
N GLY A 196 25.64 0.47 39.63
CA GLY A 196 26.33 1.76 39.54
C GLY A 196 25.51 2.91 40.12
N ILE A 197 24.22 2.98 39.82
CA ILE A 197 23.29 3.97 40.41
C ILE A 197 23.16 3.77 41.92
N ALA A 198 23.00 2.53 42.39
CA ALA A 198 22.84 2.21 43.81
C ALA A 198 24.07 2.56 44.63
N ALA A 199 25.29 2.34 44.11
CA ALA A 199 26.54 2.72 44.77
C ALA A 199 26.63 4.23 45.10
N PHE A 200 25.96 5.10 44.32
CA PHE A 200 25.89 6.53 44.61
C PHE A 200 24.66 6.93 45.42
N LEU A 201 23.48 6.37 45.13
CA LEU A 201 22.18 6.81 45.68
C LEU A 201 21.68 6.03 46.89
N GLU A 202 22.10 4.78 47.09
CA GLU A 202 21.56 3.87 48.11
C GLU A 202 22.70 3.24 48.94
N ARG A 203 23.26 4.05 49.83
CA ARG A 203 24.43 3.70 50.65
C ARG A 203 24.09 3.00 51.97
N ASP A 204 22.82 2.91 52.32
CA ASP A 204 22.38 2.17 53.51
C ASP A 204 22.35 0.66 53.22
N LEU A 205 23.07 -0.12 54.01
CA LEU A 205 23.11 -1.58 53.89
C LEU A 205 21.80 -2.24 54.34
N GLN A 206 20.99 -1.59 55.19
CA GLN A 206 19.67 -2.12 55.59
C GLN A 206 18.69 -2.13 54.41
N ALA A 207 18.82 -1.19 53.46
CA ALA A 207 18.00 -1.14 52.23
C ALA A 207 18.21 -2.34 51.29
N TRP A 208 19.24 -3.15 51.52
CA TRP A 208 19.55 -4.40 50.80
C TRP A 208 19.09 -5.67 51.54
N LEU A 209 18.52 -5.55 52.73
CA LEU A 209 17.95 -6.70 53.44
C LEU A 209 16.50 -6.93 52.98
N VAL A 210 16.14 -8.20 52.78
CA VAL A 210 14.77 -8.63 52.47
C VAL A 210 14.15 -9.11 53.77
N HIS A 211 13.14 -8.41 54.27
CA HIS A 211 12.61 -8.55 55.63
C HIS A 211 11.43 -9.52 55.71
N SER A 212 10.76 -9.82 54.60
CA SER A 212 9.59 -10.70 54.57
C SER A 212 9.50 -11.58 53.31
N GLY A 213 8.77 -12.69 53.42
CA GLY A 213 8.46 -13.57 52.29
C GLY A 213 7.61 -12.89 51.20
N ALA A 214 6.85 -11.83 51.54
CA ALA A 214 6.06 -11.06 50.59
C ALA A 214 6.94 -10.14 49.72
N GLU A 215 8.03 -9.59 50.29
CA GLU A 215 9.06 -8.88 49.54
C GLU A 215 9.81 -9.83 48.60
N LEU A 216 10.23 -10.99 49.11
CA LEU A 216 10.89 -12.04 48.31
C LEU A 216 10.01 -12.52 47.14
N PHE A 217 8.72 -12.77 47.39
CA PHE A 217 7.75 -13.09 46.34
C PHE A 217 7.61 -11.96 45.30
N SER A 218 7.56 -10.70 45.75
CA SER A 218 7.44 -9.55 44.86
C SER A 218 8.65 -9.39 43.95
N VAL A 219 9.86 -9.56 44.49
CA VAL A 219 11.13 -9.58 43.76
C VAL A 219 11.19 -10.77 42.79
N PHE A 220 10.76 -11.96 43.21
CA PHE A 220 10.70 -13.16 42.37
C PHE A 220 9.75 -12.98 41.18
N TYR A 221 8.51 -12.52 41.43
CA TYR A 221 7.54 -12.24 40.37
C TYR A 221 8.07 -11.21 39.37
N ALA A 222 8.64 -10.11 39.87
CA ALA A 222 9.23 -9.07 39.04
C ALA A 222 10.39 -9.59 38.17
N GLY A 223 11.27 -10.41 38.74
CA GLY A 223 12.40 -11.01 38.01
C GLY A 223 11.93 -12.03 36.97
N VAL A 224 11.21 -13.07 37.41
CA VAL A 224 10.82 -14.20 36.56
C VAL A 224 9.76 -13.82 35.53
N VAL A 225 8.64 -13.23 35.97
CA VAL A 225 7.52 -12.92 35.08
C VAL A 225 7.81 -11.66 34.27
N ALA A 226 8.15 -10.55 34.94
CA ALA A 226 8.18 -9.22 34.32
C ALA A 226 9.51 -8.84 33.64
N SER A 227 10.60 -9.60 33.86
CA SER A 227 11.87 -9.40 33.13
C SER A 227 12.37 -10.65 32.41
N GLY A 228 12.18 -11.84 32.97
CA GLY A 228 12.51 -13.10 32.31
C GLY A 228 11.57 -13.41 31.15
N ILE A 229 10.37 -13.87 31.47
CA ILE A 229 9.36 -14.32 30.51
C ILE A 229 8.87 -13.15 29.65
N ALA A 230 8.49 -12.04 30.28
CA ALA A 230 7.88 -10.90 29.58
C ALA A 230 8.80 -10.30 28.50
N PHE A 231 10.07 -10.02 28.80
CA PHE A 231 10.99 -9.47 27.80
C PHE A 231 11.28 -10.48 26.69
N ALA A 232 11.48 -11.77 27.00
CA ALA A 232 11.73 -12.79 26.00
C ALA A 232 10.56 -12.96 25.01
N VAL A 233 9.32 -12.99 25.53
CA VAL A 233 8.09 -13.04 24.70
C VAL A 233 7.91 -11.74 23.91
N GLN A 234 8.14 -10.58 24.53
CA GLN A 234 8.06 -9.28 23.87
C GLN A 234 9.06 -9.19 22.70
N ILE A 235 10.30 -9.62 22.89
CA ILE A 235 11.36 -9.64 21.87
C ILE A 235 10.98 -10.59 20.71
N TRP A 236 10.40 -11.76 21.01
CA TRP A 236 9.85 -12.65 19.97
C TRP A 236 8.70 -11.99 19.18
N CYS A 237 7.78 -11.30 19.85
CA CYS A 237 6.73 -10.52 19.19
C CYS A 237 7.27 -9.34 18.37
N ILE A 238 8.37 -8.70 18.77
CA ILE A 238 9.03 -7.60 18.01
C ILE A 238 9.74 -8.15 16.77
N ASP A 239 10.38 -9.31 16.87
CA ASP A 239 11.06 -9.98 15.75
C ASP A 239 10.07 -10.45 14.67
N ARG A 240 8.90 -10.97 15.07
CA ARG A 240 7.86 -11.49 14.16
C ARG A 240 6.83 -10.45 13.70
N GLY A 241 6.36 -9.57 14.58
CA GLY A 241 5.33 -8.56 14.30
C GLY A 241 5.84 -7.11 14.16
N GLY A 242 7.09 -6.84 14.56
CA GLY A 242 7.67 -5.50 14.59
C GLY A 242 7.36 -4.71 15.87
N PRO A 243 8.13 -3.66 16.18
CA PRO A 243 7.99 -2.91 17.44
C PRO A 243 6.68 -2.13 17.53
N VAL A 244 6.11 -1.72 16.40
CA VAL A 244 4.81 -1.03 16.35
C VAL A 244 3.66 -1.98 16.74
N PHE A 245 3.73 -3.27 16.36
CA PHE A 245 2.74 -4.28 16.73
C PHE A 245 2.70 -4.51 18.25
N VAL A 246 3.87 -4.50 18.89
CA VAL A 246 3.97 -4.62 20.36
C VAL A 246 3.48 -3.37 21.08
N ALA A 247 3.74 -2.18 20.53
CA ALA A 247 3.26 -0.91 21.09
C ALA A 247 1.72 -0.80 21.12
N VAL A 248 0.99 -1.47 20.21
CA VAL A 248 -0.49 -1.50 20.16
C VAL A 248 -1.13 -1.91 21.49
N TYR A 249 -0.49 -2.83 22.22
CA TYR A 249 -1.08 -3.47 23.40
C TYR A 249 -0.87 -2.69 24.71
N GLN A 250 -0.01 -1.67 24.70
CA GLN A 250 0.30 -0.86 25.89
C GLN A 250 -0.92 -0.21 26.57
N PRO A 251 -1.97 0.26 25.86
CA PRO A 251 -3.19 0.78 26.51
C PRO A 251 -4.01 -0.31 27.20
N VAL A 252 -3.97 -1.56 26.69
CA VAL A 252 -4.66 -2.71 27.29
C VAL A 252 -4.05 -3.02 28.66
N GLN A 253 -2.73 -2.87 28.80
CA GLN A 253 -2.04 -2.95 30.10
C GLN A 253 -2.66 -2.00 31.12
N THR A 254 -2.90 -0.74 30.77
CA THR A 254 -3.49 0.27 31.68
C THR A 254 -4.89 -0.12 32.16
N LEU A 255 -5.73 -0.65 31.26
CA LEU A 255 -7.07 -1.13 31.60
C LEU A 255 -7.00 -2.35 32.55
N VAL A 256 -6.15 -3.33 32.25
CA VAL A 256 -5.98 -4.52 33.09
C VAL A 256 -5.37 -4.17 34.46
N VAL A 257 -4.40 -3.24 34.51
CA VAL A 257 -3.85 -2.70 35.78
C VAL A 257 -4.96 -2.12 36.64
N ALA A 258 -5.81 -1.26 36.08
CA ALA A 258 -6.84 -0.58 36.86
C ALA A 258 -7.91 -1.56 37.39
N ILE A 259 -8.33 -2.53 36.56
CA ILE A 259 -9.23 -3.61 36.98
C ILE A 259 -8.60 -4.47 38.08
N MET A 260 -7.34 -4.91 37.90
CA MET A 260 -6.62 -5.71 38.90
C MET A 260 -6.39 -4.95 40.21
N ALA A 261 -6.09 -3.65 40.17
CA ALA A 261 -5.95 -2.82 41.36
C ALA A 261 -7.27 -2.72 42.13
N SER A 262 -8.41 -2.55 41.44
CA SER A 262 -9.73 -2.53 42.09
C SER A 262 -10.08 -3.84 42.80
N PHE A 263 -9.75 -5.00 42.22
CA PHE A 263 -10.02 -6.29 42.86
C PHE A 263 -8.98 -6.70 43.94
N LEU A 264 -7.69 -6.39 43.76
CA LEU A 264 -6.61 -6.87 44.63
C LEU A 264 -6.17 -5.86 45.70
N LEU A 265 -6.37 -4.56 45.47
CA LEU A 265 -6.04 -3.48 46.42
C LEU A 265 -7.30 -2.79 46.98
N GLY A 266 -8.49 -3.18 46.52
CA GLY A 266 -9.77 -2.65 46.98
C GLY A 266 -10.10 -1.22 46.50
N GLU A 267 -9.47 -0.76 45.43
CA GLU A 267 -9.64 0.61 44.94
C GLU A 267 -10.93 0.82 44.14
N HIS A 268 -11.65 1.92 44.39
CA HIS A 268 -12.90 2.23 43.70
C HIS A 268 -12.71 2.36 42.18
N PHE A 269 -13.48 1.61 41.40
CA PHE A 269 -13.42 1.65 39.93
C PHE A 269 -14.48 2.62 39.38
N TYR A 270 -14.01 3.71 38.74
CA TYR A 270 -14.85 4.81 38.24
C TYR A 270 -15.18 4.66 36.76
N LEU A 271 -16.45 4.91 36.37
CA LEU A 271 -16.97 4.72 35.01
C LEU A 271 -16.14 5.39 33.90
N GLY A 272 -15.66 6.61 34.13
CA GLY A 272 -14.82 7.35 33.19
C GLY A 272 -13.47 6.69 32.90
N GLY A 273 -12.99 5.83 33.80
CA GLY A 273 -11.84 4.95 33.55
C GLY A 273 -12.08 3.99 32.40
N ILE A 274 -13.27 3.38 32.34
CA ILE A 274 -13.67 2.49 31.25
C ILE A 274 -13.87 3.29 29.95
N ILE A 275 -14.63 4.39 30.00
CA ILE A 275 -14.93 5.20 28.80
C ILE A 275 -13.63 5.75 28.19
N GLY A 276 -12.72 6.27 29.02
CA GLY A 276 -11.40 6.72 28.58
C GLY A 276 -10.55 5.60 27.97
N ALA A 277 -10.51 4.41 28.59
CA ALA A 277 -9.79 3.26 28.06
C ALA A 277 -10.34 2.79 26.71
N VAL A 278 -11.67 2.72 26.54
CA VAL A 278 -12.32 2.34 25.27
C VAL A 278 -12.00 3.37 24.17
N LEU A 279 -12.08 4.67 24.48
CA LEU A 279 -11.73 5.73 23.53
C LEU A 279 -10.26 5.68 23.11
N ILE A 280 -9.34 5.39 24.04
CA ILE A 280 -7.90 5.23 23.74
C ILE A 280 -7.66 3.99 22.86
N ILE A 281 -8.26 2.84 23.18
CA ILE A 281 -8.10 1.60 22.40
C ILE A 281 -8.60 1.80 20.96
N THR A 282 -9.79 2.36 20.78
CA THR A 282 -10.35 2.70 19.47
C THR A 282 -9.48 3.73 18.73
N GLY A 283 -9.01 4.77 19.43
CA GLY A 283 -8.12 5.79 18.87
C GLY A 283 -6.79 5.23 18.35
N LEU A 284 -6.14 4.34 19.11
CA LEU A 284 -4.94 3.64 18.62
C LEU A 284 -5.25 2.77 17.41
N TYR A 285 -6.33 2.00 17.42
CA TYR A 285 -6.67 1.09 16.33
C TYR A 285 -6.83 1.85 14.99
N LEU A 286 -7.46 3.02 15.03
CA LEU A 286 -7.59 3.93 13.88
C LEU A 286 -6.23 4.50 13.42
N VAL A 287 -5.36 4.92 14.34
CA VAL A 287 -3.99 5.40 14.00
C VAL A 287 -3.14 4.27 13.40
N LEU A 288 -3.33 3.03 13.85
CA LEU A 288 -2.60 1.86 13.38
C LEU A 288 -3.07 1.39 12.00
N TRP A 289 -4.37 1.50 11.70
CA TRP A 289 -4.91 1.32 10.36
C TRP A 289 -4.21 2.28 9.38
N GLY A 290 -4.24 3.59 9.67
CA GLY A 290 -3.57 4.60 8.84
C GLY A 290 -2.07 4.34 8.67
N LYS A 291 -1.35 3.99 9.74
CA LYS A 291 0.10 3.77 9.73
C LYS A 291 0.54 2.40 9.20
N ASN A 292 -0.40 1.46 9.02
CA ASN A 292 -0.19 0.26 8.23
C ASN A 292 -0.19 0.63 6.74
N GLU A 293 -1.17 1.43 6.33
CA GLU A 293 -1.35 1.89 4.95
C GLU A 293 -0.21 2.81 4.51
N GLU A 294 0.23 3.76 5.35
CA GLU A 294 1.46 4.53 5.12
C GLU A 294 2.69 3.65 4.82
N ARG A 295 2.74 2.43 5.38
CA ARG A 295 3.84 1.49 5.13
C ARG A 295 3.69 0.69 3.84
N LYS A 296 2.46 0.43 3.38
CA LYS A 296 2.20 -0.03 2.00
C LYS A 296 2.72 1.04 1.03
N PHE A 297 2.25 2.27 1.16
CA PHE A 297 2.63 3.41 0.31
C PHE A 297 4.14 3.71 0.34
N ALA A 298 4.81 3.62 1.50
CA ALA A 298 6.27 3.82 1.58
C ALA A 298 7.07 2.71 0.86
N THR A 299 6.60 1.46 0.95
CA THR A 299 7.21 0.32 0.23
C THR A 299 7.03 0.50 -1.28
N GLN A 300 5.81 0.82 -1.71
CA GLN A 300 5.43 1.12 -3.09
C GLN A 300 6.24 2.30 -3.68
N LYS A 301 6.43 3.38 -2.91
CA LYS A 301 7.23 4.55 -3.34
C LYS A 301 8.73 4.25 -3.49
N THR A 302 9.27 3.27 -2.77
CA THR A 302 10.67 2.86 -2.88
C THR A 302 10.95 2.06 -4.15
N ILE A 303 9.94 1.34 -4.67
CA ILE A 303 10.02 0.56 -5.91
C ILE A 303 10.07 1.47 -7.16
N ILE A 304 9.53 2.70 -7.07
CA ILE A 304 9.35 3.62 -8.21
C ILE A 304 10.65 4.33 -8.65
N GLN A 305 11.77 4.16 -7.94
CA GLN A 305 12.92 5.07 -8.01
C GLN A 305 14.26 4.43 -8.47
N SER A 306 14.26 3.29 -9.17
CA SER A 306 15.47 2.65 -9.73
C SER A 306 15.55 2.79 -11.27
N PRO A 307 16.61 3.37 -11.85
CA PRO A 307 16.88 3.31 -13.28
C PRO A 307 17.34 1.92 -13.71
N ILE A 308 16.99 1.53 -14.94
CA ILE A 308 17.52 0.34 -15.62
C ILE A 308 18.57 0.84 -16.63
N ASP A 309 19.75 0.21 -16.64
CA ASP A 309 20.70 0.36 -17.73
C ASP A 309 21.49 -0.94 -17.93
N HIS A 310 21.79 -1.29 -19.18
CA HIS A 310 22.46 -2.54 -19.56
C HIS A 310 23.79 -2.26 -20.26
N SER A 311 24.89 -2.83 -19.78
CA SER A 311 26.04 -3.18 -20.62
C SER A 311 26.91 -4.24 -19.95
N ASP A 312 27.52 -5.09 -20.77
CA ASP A 312 28.34 -6.22 -20.36
C ASP A 312 29.82 -5.96 -20.66
N ASN A 313 30.71 -6.53 -19.84
CA ASN A 313 32.09 -6.94 -20.13
C ASN A 313 32.88 -7.11 -18.81
N GLY A 314 33.61 -8.21 -18.67
CA GLY A 314 34.42 -8.51 -17.48
C GLY A 314 35.90 -8.70 -17.80
N THR A 315 36.77 -8.47 -16.80
CA THR A 315 38.14 -9.01 -16.79
C THR A 315 38.75 -9.09 -15.37
N THR A 316 39.48 -10.18 -15.12
CA THR A 316 40.61 -10.37 -14.17
C THR A 316 40.52 -9.91 -12.70
N ILE A 317 40.82 -10.85 -11.79
CA ILE A 317 41.12 -10.63 -10.36
C ILE A 317 42.64 -10.59 -10.14
N PRO A 318 43.17 -9.65 -9.33
CA PRO A 318 44.48 -9.80 -8.68
C PRO A 318 44.38 -9.93 -7.14
N HIS A 319 45.21 -10.79 -6.55
CA HIS A 319 45.37 -10.88 -5.08
C HIS A 319 46.08 -9.66 -4.50
N ILE A 320 45.63 -9.15 -3.34
CA ILE A 320 46.42 -8.29 -2.45
C ILE A 320 46.32 -8.83 -1.00
N LYS A 321 47.44 -8.76 -0.26
CA LYS A 321 47.60 -9.31 1.10
C LYS A 321 47.10 -8.33 2.17
N SER A 322 46.86 -8.85 3.37
CA SER A 322 46.50 -8.07 4.57
C SER A 322 47.61 -7.12 5.02
N SER A 323 47.24 -5.88 5.36
CA SER A 323 48.02 -4.99 6.24
C SER A 323 47.06 -4.16 7.10
N THR A 324 47.46 -3.83 8.33
CA THR A 324 46.56 -3.33 9.37
C THR A 324 46.68 -1.81 9.54
N THR A 325 45.72 -1.07 8.98
CA THR A 325 45.43 0.33 9.30
C THR A 325 43.95 0.60 9.07
N GLN A 326 43.29 1.37 9.95
CA GLN A 326 41.98 1.96 9.68
C GLN A 326 42.15 3.27 8.88
N PRO A 327 41.45 3.44 7.76
CA PRO A 327 41.14 4.74 7.19
C PRO A 327 39.64 5.06 7.37
N LEU A 328 39.26 6.33 7.19
CA LEU A 328 37.86 6.69 6.94
C LEU A 328 37.39 5.99 5.67
N LEU A 329 36.16 5.46 5.68
CA LEU A 329 35.53 4.94 4.47
C LEU A 329 35.33 6.09 3.48
N SER A 330 36.04 6.04 2.34
CA SER A 330 35.75 6.95 1.23
C SER A 330 34.42 6.61 0.59
N GLN A 331 33.78 7.59 -0.07
CA GLN A 331 32.49 7.42 -0.75
C GLN A 331 32.47 6.23 -1.73
N SER A 332 33.63 5.86 -2.30
CA SER A 332 33.77 4.71 -3.19
C SER A 332 33.53 3.37 -2.48
N ALA A 333 33.91 3.26 -1.20
CA ALA A 333 33.68 2.07 -0.38
C ALA A 333 32.21 1.96 0.07
N GLU A 334 31.56 3.08 0.38
CA GLU A 334 30.11 3.12 0.63
C GLU A 334 29.32 2.70 -0.62
N ASN A 335 29.66 3.27 -1.78
CA ASN A 335 29.08 2.90 -3.07
C ASN A 335 29.37 1.44 -3.47
N LEU A 336 30.46 0.83 -2.99
CA LEU A 336 30.73 -0.60 -3.16
C LEU A 336 29.84 -1.44 -2.24
N VAL A 337 29.76 -1.08 -0.95
CA VAL A 337 28.91 -1.75 0.03
C VAL A 337 27.43 -1.69 -0.37
N GLN A 338 26.95 -0.54 -0.86
CA GLN A 338 25.59 -0.40 -1.38
C GLN A 338 25.33 -1.33 -2.56
N ARG A 339 26.19 -1.32 -3.59
CA ARG A 339 26.04 -2.22 -4.76
C ARG A 339 26.10 -3.70 -4.38
N VAL A 340 26.93 -4.08 -3.40
CA VAL A 340 26.95 -5.46 -2.86
C VAL A 340 25.66 -5.78 -2.09
N TRP A 341 25.10 -4.86 -1.32
CA TRP A 341 23.77 -5.05 -0.69
C TRP A 341 22.63 -5.12 -1.70
N GLU A 342 22.73 -4.41 -2.81
CA GLU A 342 21.75 -4.44 -3.91
C GLU A 342 21.85 -5.75 -4.69
N ASP A 343 23.05 -6.24 -5.00
CA ASP A 343 23.26 -7.58 -5.58
C ASP A 343 22.79 -8.71 -4.64
N ILE A 344 23.13 -8.66 -3.34
CA ILE A 344 22.64 -9.63 -2.35
C ILE A 344 21.10 -9.60 -2.26
N ARG A 345 20.48 -8.41 -2.27
CA ARG A 345 19.02 -8.25 -2.25
C ARG A 345 18.40 -8.82 -3.53
N PHE A 346 18.96 -8.49 -4.69
CA PHE A 346 18.50 -8.97 -6.00
C PHE A 346 18.61 -10.49 -6.11
N ARG A 347 19.71 -11.10 -5.64
CA ARG A 347 19.85 -12.56 -5.57
C ARG A 347 18.84 -13.21 -4.63
N ALA A 348 18.59 -12.61 -3.46
CA ALA A 348 17.61 -13.11 -2.50
C ALA A 348 16.17 -13.01 -3.05
N GLU A 349 15.81 -11.87 -3.66
CA GLU A 349 14.52 -11.69 -4.31
C GLU A 349 14.36 -12.63 -5.51
N LYS A 350 15.37 -12.75 -6.38
CA LYS A 350 15.37 -13.70 -7.50
C LYS A 350 15.21 -15.15 -7.02
N GLN A 351 15.83 -15.54 -5.90
CA GLN A 351 15.64 -16.87 -5.31
C GLN A 351 14.24 -17.05 -4.70
N GLN A 352 13.62 -15.98 -4.17
CA GLN A 352 12.23 -16.03 -3.70
C GLN A 352 11.24 -16.13 -4.88
N ARG A 353 11.39 -15.28 -5.91
CA ARG A 353 10.62 -15.29 -7.16
C ARG A 353 10.70 -16.66 -7.84
N PHE A 354 11.90 -17.25 -7.91
CA PHE A 354 12.10 -18.59 -8.47
C PHE A 354 11.33 -19.68 -7.71
N LYS A 355 11.31 -19.66 -6.36
CA LYS A 355 10.52 -20.62 -5.56
C LYS A 355 9.01 -20.48 -5.78
N VAL A 356 8.52 -19.26 -5.97
CA VAL A 356 7.12 -19.00 -6.30
C VAL A 356 6.79 -19.49 -7.70
N PHE A 357 7.70 -19.26 -8.66
CA PHE A 357 7.61 -19.79 -10.02
C PHE A 357 7.63 -21.32 -10.07
N GLU A 358 8.46 -22.00 -9.28
CA GLU A 358 8.44 -23.47 -9.12
C GLU A 358 7.09 -23.96 -8.60
N GLN A 359 6.53 -23.32 -7.57
CA GLN A 359 5.21 -23.66 -7.01
C GLN A 359 4.07 -23.46 -8.04
N ASN A 360 4.10 -22.37 -8.80
CA ASN A 360 3.13 -22.10 -9.85
C ASN A 360 3.32 -23.05 -11.05
N TYR A 361 4.55 -23.42 -11.41
CA TYR A 361 4.85 -24.43 -12.43
C TYR A 361 4.33 -25.82 -12.04
N GLU A 362 4.53 -26.25 -10.79
CA GLU A 362 3.91 -27.46 -10.26
C GLU A 362 2.37 -27.39 -10.34
N TYR A 363 1.78 -26.24 -9.98
CA TYR A 363 0.32 -26.06 -10.03
C TYR A 363 -0.23 -26.19 -11.44
N VAL A 364 0.37 -25.48 -12.41
CA VAL A 364 0.06 -25.54 -13.85
C VAL A 364 0.20 -26.97 -14.36
N THR A 365 1.32 -27.63 -14.08
CA THR A 365 1.60 -29.00 -14.55
C THR A 365 0.60 -30.00 -13.96
N ARG A 366 0.33 -29.91 -12.66
CA ARG A 366 -0.63 -30.78 -11.93
C ARG A 366 -2.08 -30.55 -12.37
N HIS A 367 -2.43 -29.34 -12.82
CA HIS A 367 -3.75 -29.06 -13.39
C HIS A 367 -3.86 -29.58 -14.82
N ASN A 368 -2.91 -29.24 -15.69
CA ASN A 368 -2.93 -29.63 -17.11
C ASN A 368 -2.78 -31.15 -17.32
N ALA A 369 -2.22 -31.88 -16.34
CA ALA A 369 -2.16 -33.35 -16.34
C ALA A 369 -3.52 -34.04 -16.02
N ARG A 370 -4.58 -33.28 -15.69
CA ARG A 370 -5.91 -33.83 -15.43
C ARG A 370 -6.61 -34.21 -16.74
N PRO A 371 -7.08 -35.45 -16.92
CA PRO A 371 -7.87 -35.81 -18.10
C PRO A 371 -9.17 -34.98 -18.15
N ASN A 372 -9.56 -34.55 -19.34
CA ASN A 372 -10.81 -33.84 -19.63
C ASN A 372 -11.00 -32.50 -18.87
N SER A 373 -9.92 -31.81 -18.48
CA SER A 373 -10.03 -30.44 -17.98
C SER A 373 -10.60 -29.50 -19.06
N PRO A 374 -11.66 -28.71 -18.79
CA PRO A 374 -12.28 -27.81 -19.77
C PRO A 374 -11.47 -26.54 -20.06
N TYR A 375 -10.47 -26.23 -19.21
CA TYR A 375 -9.52 -25.14 -19.38
C TYR A 375 -8.08 -25.58 -19.07
N THR A 376 -7.13 -24.79 -19.55
CA THR A 376 -5.68 -24.94 -19.37
C THR A 376 -5.08 -23.73 -18.66
N LEU A 377 -4.02 -23.98 -17.90
CA LEU A 377 -3.21 -22.97 -17.23
C LEU A 377 -1.84 -22.85 -17.93
N SER A 378 -1.16 -21.71 -17.76
CA SER A 378 0.19 -21.50 -18.29
C SER A 378 1.05 -20.63 -17.36
N LEU A 379 2.36 -20.65 -17.62
CA LEU A 379 3.31 -19.74 -16.98
C LEU A 379 3.27 -18.38 -17.70
N ASN A 380 2.22 -17.60 -17.43
CA ASN A 380 2.07 -16.23 -17.92
C ASN A 380 2.93 -15.24 -17.12
N ALA A 381 2.82 -13.94 -17.40
CA ALA A 381 3.63 -12.89 -16.77
C ALA A 381 3.43 -12.72 -15.25
N PHE A 382 2.45 -13.43 -14.64
CA PHE A 382 2.21 -13.43 -13.20
C PHE A 382 2.74 -14.69 -12.50
N ALA A 383 3.48 -15.56 -13.20
CA ALA A 383 3.93 -16.85 -12.68
C ALA A 383 4.95 -16.76 -11.53
N ASP A 384 5.64 -15.64 -11.33
CA ASP A 384 6.57 -15.40 -10.21
C ASP A 384 5.92 -14.68 -9.01
N LEU A 385 4.61 -14.44 -9.07
CA LEU A 385 3.82 -13.79 -8.02
C LEU A 385 3.04 -14.82 -7.20
N THR A 386 3.08 -14.65 -5.88
CA THR A 386 2.14 -15.37 -5.01
C THR A 386 0.73 -14.81 -5.22
N ILE A 387 -0.30 -15.63 -5.01
CA ILE A 387 -1.69 -15.18 -5.14
C ILE A 387 -2.01 -13.99 -4.21
N HIS A 388 -1.30 -13.82 -3.09
CA HIS A 388 -1.43 -12.64 -2.23
C HIS A 388 -0.82 -11.36 -2.82
N GLU A 389 0.35 -11.46 -3.46
CA GLU A 389 0.96 -10.33 -4.19
C GLU A 389 0.17 -9.97 -5.44
N PHE A 390 -0.44 -10.97 -6.08
CA PHE A 390 -1.33 -10.79 -7.23
C PHE A 390 -2.59 -10.01 -6.83
N LYS A 391 -3.32 -10.51 -5.80
CA LYS A 391 -4.49 -9.82 -5.21
C LYS A 391 -4.20 -8.36 -4.87
N ALA A 392 -3.07 -8.10 -4.23
CA ALA A 392 -2.69 -6.76 -3.75
C ALA A 392 -2.14 -5.79 -4.82
N LYS A 393 -2.15 -6.17 -6.11
CA LYS A 393 -1.62 -5.33 -7.22
C LYS A 393 -2.56 -5.20 -8.42
N TYR A 394 -3.29 -6.26 -8.77
CA TYR A 394 -4.02 -6.37 -10.03
C TYR A 394 -5.55 -6.43 -9.86
N LEU A 395 -6.03 -6.58 -8.62
CA LEU A 395 -7.45 -6.56 -8.26
C LEU A 395 -7.76 -5.21 -7.59
N GLY A 396 -9.02 -4.77 -7.60
CA GLY A 396 -9.37 -3.39 -7.24
C GLY A 396 -10.86 -3.02 -7.32
N LEU A 397 -11.77 -4.00 -7.32
CA LEU A 397 -13.18 -3.72 -7.08
C LEU A 397 -13.36 -3.47 -5.58
N SER A 398 -13.79 -2.27 -5.20
CA SER A 398 -13.98 -1.88 -3.79
C SER A 398 -15.48 -1.71 -3.51
N LEU A 399 -16.10 -2.73 -2.91
CA LEU A 399 -17.53 -2.77 -2.64
C LEU A 399 -17.79 -2.64 -1.13
N SER A 400 -18.43 -1.56 -0.68
CA SER A 400 -18.78 -1.44 0.74
C SER A 400 -19.94 -2.37 1.11
N ALA A 401 -20.04 -2.72 2.39
CA ALA A 401 -21.17 -3.52 2.90
C ALA A 401 -22.53 -2.82 2.66
N SER A 402 -22.55 -1.48 2.67
CA SER A 402 -23.70 -0.66 2.30
C SER A 402 -24.06 -0.80 0.81
N ASP A 403 -23.08 -0.74 -0.11
CA ASP A 403 -23.34 -0.86 -1.54
C ASP A 403 -23.88 -2.25 -1.90
N LEU A 404 -23.27 -3.29 -1.33
CA LEU A 404 -23.73 -4.66 -1.48
C LEU A 404 -25.17 -4.83 -0.94
N ALA A 405 -25.48 -4.26 0.23
CA ALA A 405 -26.82 -4.32 0.80
C ALA A 405 -27.85 -3.55 -0.03
N ILE A 406 -27.51 -2.38 -0.58
CA ILE A 406 -28.40 -1.62 -1.48
C ILE A 406 -28.69 -2.44 -2.75
N ARG A 407 -27.67 -3.02 -3.36
CA ARG A 407 -27.78 -3.77 -4.62
C ARG A 407 -28.51 -5.10 -4.46
N LEU A 408 -28.27 -5.84 -3.39
CA LEU A 408 -29.01 -7.07 -3.06
C LEU A 408 -30.49 -6.79 -2.74
N ASN A 409 -30.83 -5.60 -2.25
CA ASN A 409 -32.21 -5.17 -2.04
C ASN A 409 -32.82 -4.45 -3.26
N SER A 410 -32.08 -4.31 -4.38
CA SER A 410 -32.54 -3.59 -5.59
C SER A 410 -33.43 -4.44 -6.50
N GLU A 411 -34.45 -5.06 -5.93
CA GLU A 411 -35.61 -5.55 -6.69
C GLU A 411 -36.61 -4.40 -7.01
N GLN A 412 -36.36 -3.18 -6.52
CA GLN A 412 -37.36 -2.10 -6.45
C GLN A 412 -36.87 -0.72 -6.95
N VAL A 413 -35.61 -0.53 -7.33
CA VAL A 413 -35.10 0.78 -7.83
C VAL A 413 -34.32 0.61 -9.15
N GLY A 414 -34.95 -0.08 -10.11
CA GLY A 414 -34.51 0.00 -11.50
C GLY A 414 -34.98 1.32 -12.10
N VAL A 415 -34.05 2.17 -12.53
CA VAL A 415 -34.36 3.09 -13.64
C VAL A 415 -34.67 2.20 -14.84
N GLU A 416 -35.82 2.40 -15.49
CA GLU A 416 -36.18 1.61 -16.67
C GLU A 416 -35.17 1.87 -17.79
N GLY A 417 -34.28 0.90 -18.01
CA GLY A 417 -33.43 0.85 -19.19
C GLY A 417 -34.27 0.61 -20.45
N PRO A 418 -33.70 0.85 -21.64
CA PRO A 418 -34.39 0.57 -22.90
C PRO A 418 -34.82 -0.90 -22.96
N ASP A 419 -35.97 -1.17 -23.61
CA ASP A 419 -36.60 -2.49 -23.71
C ASP A 419 -35.57 -3.60 -24.01
N LEU A 420 -35.24 -4.40 -22.99
CA LEU A 420 -34.30 -5.50 -23.13
C LEU A 420 -34.89 -6.57 -24.05
N VAL A 421 -34.06 -7.10 -24.96
CA VAL A 421 -34.45 -8.12 -25.95
C VAL A 421 -35.14 -9.29 -25.25
N LYS A 422 -36.34 -9.66 -25.73
CA LYS A 422 -37.15 -10.73 -25.12
C LYS A 422 -36.41 -12.07 -25.20
N GLU A 423 -36.64 -12.94 -24.22
CA GLU A 423 -35.95 -14.24 -24.15
C GLU A 423 -36.15 -15.12 -25.40
N SER A 424 -37.29 -14.98 -26.09
CA SER A 424 -37.58 -15.64 -27.38
C SER A 424 -36.74 -15.15 -28.56
N ASP A 425 -36.20 -13.93 -28.45
CA ASP A 425 -35.61 -13.17 -29.56
C ASP A 425 -34.08 -13.05 -29.41
N LEU A 426 -33.50 -13.66 -28.37
CA LEU A 426 -32.06 -13.63 -28.09
C LEU A 426 -31.28 -14.44 -29.13
N PRO A 427 -30.21 -13.89 -29.73
CA PRO A 427 -29.32 -14.65 -30.60
C PRO A 427 -28.57 -15.73 -29.80
N SER A 428 -28.27 -16.86 -30.43
CA SER A 428 -27.58 -17.99 -29.79
C SER A 428 -26.14 -17.70 -29.37
N SER A 429 -25.48 -16.75 -30.04
CA SER A 429 -24.16 -16.24 -29.69
C SER A 429 -24.05 -14.75 -30.02
N VAL A 430 -23.22 -14.04 -29.25
CA VAL A 430 -22.92 -12.61 -29.39
C VAL A 430 -21.42 -12.42 -29.21
N ASP A 431 -20.80 -11.60 -30.05
CA ASP A 431 -19.40 -11.21 -29.90
C ASP A 431 -19.21 -9.78 -30.42
N TRP A 432 -19.21 -8.80 -29.51
CA TRP A 432 -19.08 -7.38 -29.84
C TRP A 432 -17.74 -7.02 -30.48
N ARG A 433 -16.72 -7.88 -30.36
CA ARG A 433 -15.43 -7.71 -31.07
C ARG A 433 -15.63 -7.83 -32.58
N LYS A 434 -16.45 -8.80 -33.03
CA LYS A 434 -16.79 -9.00 -34.45
C LYS A 434 -17.60 -7.84 -35.04
N GLN A 435 -18.32 -7.11 -34.18
CA GLN A 435 -19.07 -5.89 -34.54
C GLN A 435 -18.22 -4.61 -34.44
N GLY A 436 -16.94 -4.72 -34.04
CA GLY A 436 -16.04 -3.57 -33.87
C GLY A 436 -16.43 -2.63 -32.71
N ALA A 437 -17.18 -3.14 -31.72
CA ALA A 437 -17.64 -2.42 -30.53
C ALA A 437 -16.83 -2.75 -29.27
N VAL A 438 -15.56 -3.16 -29.46
CA VAL A 438 -14.62 -3.49 -28.39
C VAL A 438 -13.24 -3.00 -28.83
N THR A 439 -12.62 -2.14 -28.03
CA THR A 439 -11.22 -1.71 -28.20
C THR A 439 -10.25 -2.85 -27.89
N GLU A 440 -8.97 -2.69 -28.24
CA GLU A 440 -7.94 -3.65 -27.88
C GLU A 440 -7.80 -3.86 -26.35
N VAL A 441 -7.20 -4.98 -25.95
CA VAL A 441 -6.89 -5.24 -24.53
C VAL A 441 -5.77 -4.31 -24.07
N LYS A 442 -6.06 -3.56 -23.00
CA LYS A 442 -5.13 -2.69 -22.27
C LYS A 442 -4.55 -3.42 -21.05
N ASP A 443 -3.60 -2.79 -20.37
CA ASP A 443 -2.94 -3.29 -19.16
C ASP A 443 -3.01 -2.23 -18.04
N GLN A 444 -3.59 -2.59 -16.89
CA GLN A 444 -3.70 -1.75 -15.70
C GLN A 444 -2.39 -1.69 -14.88
N GLY A 445 -1.43 -2.58 -15.15
CA GLY A 445 -0.22 -2.74 -14.34
C GLY A 445 -0.55 -2.99 -12.85
N SER A 446 0.29 -2.46 -11.95
CA SER A 446 0.12 -2.64 -10.50
C SER A 446 -0.74 -1.55 -9.83
N CYS A 447 -1.91 -1.26 -10.41
CA CYS A 447 -2.90 -0.31 -9.91
C CYS A 447 -4.28 -1.00 -9.88
N GLY A 448 -5.06 -0.83 -8.80
CA GLY A 448 -6.41 -1.39 -8.63
C GLY A 448 -7.49 -0.72 -9.49
N ALA A 449 -7.16 -0.40 -10.74
CA ALA A 449 -7.98 0.38 -11.66
C ALA A 449 -9.02 -0.42 -12.45
N CYS A 450 -9.20 -1.72 -12.19
CA CYS A 450 -10.06 -2.60 -12.99
C CYS A 450 -11.49 -2.07 -13.16
N TRP A 451 -12.05 -1.39 -12.15
CA TRP A 451 -13.33 -0.70 -12.21
C TRP A 451 -13.39 0.33 -13.36
N SER A 452 -12.32 1.12 -13.52
CA SER A 452 -12.17 2.13 -14.57
C SER A 452 -12.04 1.50 -15.97
N PHE A 453 -11.26 0.42 -16.11
CA PHE A 453 -11.15 -0.35 -17.36
C PHE A 453 -12.47 -1.03 -17.77
N SER A 454 -13.25 -1.50 -16.79
CA SER A 454 -14.58 -2.05 -17.04
C SER A 454 -15.56 -0.96 -17.50
N THR A 455 -15.66 0.14 -16.75
CA THR A 455 -16.50 1.30 -17.08
C THR A 455 -16.19 1.84 -18.47
N THR A 456 -14.93 2.17 -18.75
CA THR A 456 -14.52 2.71 -20.06
C THR A 456 -14.86 1.73 -21.17
N GLY A 457 -14.52 0.45 -21.04
CA GLY A 457 -14.83 -0.56 -22.05
C GLY A 457 -16.33 -0.71 -22.36
N ALA A 458 -17.21 -0.54 -21.35
CA ALA A 458 -18.66 -0.53 -21.56
C ALA A 458 -19.14 0.76 -22.27
N VAL A 459 -18.57 1.92 -21.91
CA VAL A 459 -18.89 3.21 -22.53
C VAL A 459 -18.37 3.29 -23.98
N GLU A 460 -17.16 2.77 -24.25
CA GLU A 460 -16.58 2.59 -25.58
C GLU A 460 -17.50 1.76 -26.48
N GLY A 461 -18.06 0.67 -25.93
CA GLY A 461 -18.98 -0.24 -26.61
C GLY A 461 -20.31 0.40 -26.99
N ILE A 462 -21.05 0.95 -26.01
CA ILE A 462 -22.35 1.59 -26.32
C ILE A 462 -22.16 2.84 -27.21
N ASN A 463 -21.05 3.55 -27.07
CA ASN A 463 -20.72 4.66 -27.96
C ASN A 463 -20.55 4.21 -29.41
N LYS A 464 -19.87 3.08 -29.67
CA LYS A 464 -19.79 2.51 -31.03
C LYS A 464 -21.16 2.10 -31.56
N ILE A 465 -21.99 1.47 -30.74
CA ILE A 465 -23.33 0.99 -31.12
C ILE A 465 -24.24 2.16 -31.51
N VAL A 466 -24.24 3.26 -30.74
CA VAL A 466 -25.12 4.42 -30.96
C VAL A 466 -24.59 5.37 -32.04
N THR A 467 -23.27 5.59 -32.12
CA THR A 467 -22.68 6.64 -32.98
C THR A 467 -21.93 6.12 -34.21
N GLY A 468 -21.73 4.81 -34.32
CA GLY A 468 -20.86 4.20 -35.33
C GLY A 468 -19.35 4.40 -35.10
N SER A 469 -18.94 5.23 -34.13
CA SER A 469 -17.55 5.56 -33.85
C SER A 469 -16.99 4.81 -32.64
N LEU A 470 -15.89 4.06 -32.83
CA LEU A 470 -15.13 3.48 -31.71
C LEU A 470 -14.01 4.46 -31.33
N ILE A 471 -14.12 5.07 -30.15
CA ILE A 471 -13.14 6.01 -29.59
C ILE A 471 -12.62 5.35 -28.32
N SER A 472 -11.31 5.19 -28.15
CA SER A 472 -10.80 4.68 -26.87
C SER A 472 -10.71 5.78 -25.83
N LEU A 473 -11.27 5.49 -24.65
CA LEU A 473 -11.48 6.43 -23.56
C LEU A 473 -10.40 6.28 -22.49
N SER A 474 -10.17 7.34 -21.73
CA SER A 474 -9.11 7.36 -20.73
C SER A 474 -9.58 6.78 -19.39
N GLU A 475 -8.94 5.70 -18.95
CA GLU A 475 -9.10 5.20 -17.58
C GLU A 475 -8.47 6.14 -16.53
N GLN A 476 -7.45 6.89 -16.94
CA GLN A 476 -6.67 7.75 -16.04
C GLN A 476 -7.46 8.96 -15.56
N GLU A 477 -8.36 9.50 -16.38
CA GLU A 477 -9.28 10.57 -15.99
C GLU A 477 -10.14 10.13 -14.80
N LEU A 478 -10.76 8.95 -14.88
CA LEU A 478 -11.56 8.39 -13.80
C LEU A 478 -10.70 8.16 -12.54
N ILE A 479 -9.51 7.56 -12.69
CA ILE A 479 -8.58 7.30 -11.59
C ILE A 479 -8.10 8.59 -10.91
N ASP A 480 -7.86 9.66 -11.67
CA ASP A 480 -7.39 10.94 -11.15
C ASP A 480 -8.53 11.79 -10.56
N CYS A 481 -9.73 11.76 -11.17
CA CYS A 481 -10.80 12.74 -10.95
C CYS A 481 -12.08 12.21 -10.27
N ASP A 482 -12.44 10.93 -10.39
CA ASP A 482 -13.63 10.39 -9.70
C ASP A 482 -13.34 10.11 -8.22
N ARG A 483 -13.30 11.17 -7.42
CA ARG A 483 -12.93 11.14 -6.00
C ARG A 483 -14.10 11.39 -5.05
N SER A 484 -15.32 11.18 -5.53
CA SER A 484 -16.52 11.31 -4.70
C SER A 484 -16.83 10.03 -3.92
N TYR A 485 -16.59 8.87 -4.55
CA TYR A 485 -16.87 7.55 -4.00
C TYR A 485 -15.85 6.46 -4.42
N ASN A 486 -14.91 6.77 -5.32
CA ASN A 486 -13.86 5.88 -5.80
C ASN A 486 -12.47 6.39 -5.34
N ASP A 487 -11.54 5.46 -5.09
CA ASP A 487 -10.23 5.72 -4.46
C ASP A 487 -9.05 5.49 -5.44
N GLY A 488 -9.29 5.68 -6.75
CA GLY A 488 -8.24 5.63 -7.77
C GLY A 488 -7.60 4.24 -7.92
N CYS A 489 -6.33 4.11 -7.51
CA CYS A 489 -5.61 2.83 -7.53
C CYS A 489 -5.88 1.93 -6.31
N GLU A 490 -6.50 2.43 -5.24
CA GLU A 490 -6.90 1.58 -4.10
C GLU A 490 -8.25 0.88 -4.33
N GLY A 491 -8.99 1.32 -5.36
CA GLY A 491 -10.14 0.60 -5.92
C GLY A 491 -11.38 1.48 -6.15
N GLY A 492 -12.46 0.85 -6.59
CA GLY A 492 -13.73 1.53 -6.88
C GLY A 492 -14.84 0.64 -7.44
N LEU A 493 -15.94 1.27 -7.84
CA LEU A 493 -17.11 0.68 -8.50
C LEU A 493 -17.43 1.39 -9.82
N MET A 494 -17.91 0.60 -10.79
CA MET A 494 -18.18 1.04 -12.15
C MET A 494 -19.31 2.10 -12.23
N ASP A 495 -20.29 2.01 -11.34
CA ASP A 495 -21.44 2.92 -11.26
C ASP A 495 -21.08 4.32 -10.82
N TYR A 496 -20.18 4.45 -9.85
CA TYR A 496 -19.68 5.76 -9.42
C TYR A 496 -18.92 6.44 -10.55
N ALA A 497 -18.20 5.65 -11.36
CA ALA A 497 -17.57 6.12 -12.58
C ALA A 497 -18.59 6.51 -13.67
N TYR A 498 -19.69 5.75 -13.88
CA TYR A 498 -20.78 6.19 -14.77
C TYR A 498 -21.40 7.51 -14.26
N GLN A 499 -21.67 7.63 -12.96
CA GLN A 499 -22.15 8.88 -12.34
C GLN A 499 -21.16 10.03 -12.52
N PHE A 500 -19.85 9.78 -12.43
CA PHE A 500 -18.83 10.78 -12.71
C PHE A 500 -18.93 11.28 -14.15
N ILE A 501 -18.97 10.37 -15.15
CA ILE A 501 -19.07 10.74 -16.57
C ILE A 501 -20.32 11.60 -16.82
N ILE A 502 -21.47 11.24 -16.22
CA ILE A 502 -22.71 12.03 -16.32
C ILE A 502 -22.54 13.42 -15.69
N LYS A 503 -22.00 13.51 -14.46
CA LYS A 503 -21.79 14.77 -13.73
C LYS A 503 -20.74 15.69 -14.40
N ASN A 504 -19.69 15.10 -14.96
CA ASN A 504 -18.62 15.77 -15.70
C ASN A 504 -19.07 16.21 -17.11
N LYS A 505 -20.20 15.69 -17.59
CA LYS A 505 -20.75 15.89 -18.96
C LYS A 505 -19.89 15.27 -20.05
N GLY A 506 -19.31 14.11 -19.76
CA GLY A 506 -18.52 13.28 -20.65
C GLY A 506 -17.16 12.88 -20.07
N ILE A 507 -16.35 12.27 -20.93
CA ILE A 507 -15.02 11.72 -20.65
C ILE A 507 -14.10 11.92 -21.87
N ASP A 508 -12.81 12.14 -21.65
CA ASP A 508 -11.80 12.37 -22.67
C ASP A 508 -11.26 11.06 -23.30
N SER A 509 -10.53 11.20 -24.41
CA SER A 509 -9.88 10.06 -25.05
C SER A 509 -8.59 9.64 -24.34
N GLU A 510 -8.17 8.39 -24.49
CA GLU A 510 -6.87 7.89 -24.02
C GLU A 510 -5.68 8.65 -24.67
N LYS A 511 -5.87 9.20 -25.87
CA LYS A 511 -4.88 10.07 -26.50
C LYS A 511 -4.75 11.43 -25.79
N ASP A 512 -5.82 11.90 -25.18
CA ASP A 512 -5.87 13.21 -24.52
C ASP A 512 -5.51 13.13 -23.04
N TYR A 513 -5.95 12.09 -22.32
CA TYR A 513 -5.64 11.84 -20.91
C TYR A 513 -5.01 10.45 -20.70
N THR A 514 -3.86 10.24 -21.35
CA THR A 514 -3.11 8.97 -21.40
C THR A 514 -2.81 8.32 -20.04
N TYR A 515 -2.96 6.99 -20.02
CA TYR A 515 -2.73 6.09 -18.90
C TYR A 515 -1.30 6.10 -18.35
N ARG A 516 -1.16 5.86 -17.04
CA ARG A 516 0.11 5.98 -16.30
C ARG A 516 0.37 4.85 -15.30
N GLY A 517 -0.57 3.92 -15.11
CA GLY A 517 -0.44 2.82 -14.13
C GLY A 517 -0.32 3.26 -12.67
N ARG A 518 -0.68 4.52 -12.36
CA ARG A 518 -0.60 5.10 -11.02
C ARG A 518 -1.51 6.33 -10.89
N GLU A 519 -1.86 6.63 -9.65
CA GLU A 519 -2.65 7.79 -9.26
C GLU A 519 -1.95 9.13 -9.63
N GLY A 520 -2.74 10.10 -10.13
CA GLY A 520 -2.33 11.47 -10.37
C GLY A 520 -3.30 12.50 -9.79
N THR A 521 -2.94 13.78 -9.90
CA THR A 521 -3.82 14.90 -9.56
C THR A 521 -4.72 15.23 -10.75
N CYS A 522 -6.04 15.20 -10.54
CA CYS A 522 -7.07 15.53 -11.53
C CYS A 522 -6.75 16.79 -12.35
N ASN A 523 -6.48 16.60 -13.64
CA ASN A 523 -6.08 17.68 -14.53
C ASN A 523 -7.29 18.38 -15.16
N LYS A 524 -7.78 19.43 -14.49
CA LYS A 524 -8.90 20.27 -14.95
C LYS A 524 -8.69 20.98 -16.29
N GLU A 525 -7.47 21.06 -16.80
CA GLU A 525 -7.21 21.59 -18.15
C GLU A 525 -7.39 20.53 -19.25
N LYS A 526 -7.41 19.24 -18.89
CA LYS A 526 -7.79 18.15 -19.81
C LYS A 526 -9.31 18.00 -19.90
N LEU A 527 -10.01 17.99 -18.74
CA LEU A 527 -11.48 17.91 -18.53
C LEU A 527 -12.30 19.02 -19.24
N LYS A 528 -12.17 19.10 -20.55
CA LYS A 528 -12.69 20.14 -21.44
C LYS A 528 -12.99 19.61 -22.84
N LYS A 529 -12.59 18.37 -23.17
CA LYS A 529 -12.84 17.77 -24.49
C LYS A 529 -14.11 16.93 -24.51
N HIS A 530 -14.28 16.05 -23.51
CA HIS A 530 -15.50 15.27 -23.27
C HIS A 530 -15.99 14.55 -24.54
N VAL A 531 -15.10 13.76 -25.15
CA VAL A 531 -15.27 13.19 -26.50
C VAL A 531 -16.42 12.18 -26.59
N VAL A 532 -16.84 11.59 -25.46
CA VAL A 532 -18.00 10.71 -25.34
C VAL A 532 -18.83 11.10 -24.11
N THR A 533 -20.15 11.01 -24.25
CA THR A 533 -21.16 11.20 -23.19
C THR A 533 -22.02 9.95 -23.04
N ILE A 534 -22.59 9.75 -21.84
CA ILE A 534 -23.66 8.80 -21.57
C ILE A 534 -24.81 9.56 -20.90
N ASP A 535 -26.04 9.10 -21.11
CA ASP A 535 -27.26 9.78 -20.65
C ASP A 535 -27.70 9.27 -19.27
N SER A 536 -27.52 7.97 -19.00
CA SER A 536 -27.71 7.34 -17.68
C SER A 536 -26.92 6.03 -17.57
N TYR A 537 -27.21 5.21 -16.55
CA TYR A 537 -26.74 3.82 -16.45
C TYR A 537 -27.82 2.98 -15.73
N ALA A 538 -27.74 1.66 -15.84
CA ALA A 538 -28.64 0.75 -15.14
C ALA A 538 -27.91 -0.45 -14.52
N ASP A 539 -28.39 -0.88 -13.36
CA ASP A 539 -28.04 -2.12 -12.68
C ASP A 539 -28.84 -3.31 -13.24
N ILE A 540 -28.22 -4.48 -13.27
CA ILE A 540 -28.87 -5.75 -13.55
C ILE A 540 -29.13 -6.46 -12.22
N PRO A 541 -30.38 -6.88 -11.92
CA PRO A 541 -30.70 -7.52 -10.64
C PRO A 541 -29.80 -8.71 -10.32
N ALA A 542 -29.25 -8.72 -9.11
CA ALA A 542 -28.32 -9.75 -8.66
C ALA A 542 -28.94 -11.15 -8.80
N LYS A 543 -28.11 -12.13 -9.16
CA LYS A 543 -28.45 -13.53 -9.39
C LYS A 543 -29.35 -13.80 -10.62
N ASN A 544 -29.55 -12.82 -11.50
CA ASN A 544 -30.39 -12.95 -12.70
C ASN A 544 -29.57 -13.10 -14.00
N GLU A 545 -29.02 -14.30 -14.22
CA GLU A 545 -28.21 -14.64 -15.40
C GLU A 545 -28.96 -14.38 -16.73
N LYS A 546 -30.28 -14.50 -16.74
CA LYS A 546 -31.13 -14.19 -17.91
C LYS A 546 -31.11 -12.70 -18.26
N LYS A 547 -31.38 -11.81 -17.30
CA LYS A 547 -31.29 -10.36 -17.54
C LYS A 547 -29.87 -9.92 -17.91
N LEU A 548 -28.85 -10.59 -17.38
CA LEU A 548 -27.47 -10.39 -17.83
C LEU A 548 -27.29 -10.76 -19.31
N GLN A 549 -27.83 -11.91 -19.76
CA GLN A 549 -27.79 -12.29 -21.17
C GLN A 549 -28.55 -11.31 -22.07
N GLN A 550 -29.71 -10.82 -21.64
CA GLN A 550 -30.50 -9.84 -22.40
C GLN A 550 -29.75 -8.50 -22.56
N ALA A 551 -29.04 -8.02 -21.54
CA ALA A 551 -28.21 -6.81 -21.65
C ALA A 551 -26.93 -7.04 -22.47
N VAL A 552 -26.28 -8.20 -22.33
CA VAL A 552 -25.10 -8.55 -23.16
C VAL A 552 -25.48 -8.71 -24.63
N ALA A 553 -26.73 -9.05 -24.94
CA ALA A 553 -27.26 -9.09 -26.31
C ALA A 553 -27.52 -7.70 -26.92
N THR A 554 -27.61 -6.63 -26.13
CA THR A 554 -27.76 -5.25 -26.63
C THR A 554 -26.45 -4.46 -26.62
N GLN A 555 -25.53 -4.72 -25.68
CA GLN A 555 -24.25 -4.02 -25.56
C GLN A 555 -23.23 -4.77 -24.67
N PRO A 556 -21.94 -4.39 -24.65
CA PRO A 556 -21.01 -4.81 -23.61
C PRO A 556 -21.44 -4.34 -22.19
N VAL A 557 -21.22 -5.18 -21.18
CA VAL A 557 -21.68 -4.99 -19.80
C VAL A 557 -20.52 -5.12 -18.81
N SER A 558 -20.40 -4.17 -17.86
CA SER A 558 -19.43 -4.27 -16.76
C SER A 558 -19.91 -5.24 -15.70
N VAL A 559 -19.03 -6.13 -15.22
CA VAL A 559 -19.35 -7.08 -14.14
C VAL A 559 -18.23 -7.18 -13.10
N GLY A 560 -18.63 -7.37 -11.84
CA GLY A 560 -17.73 -7.75 -10.75
C GLY A 560 -17.56 -9.27 -10.67
N ILE A 561 -16.34 -9.73 -10.42
CA ILE A 561 -16.01 -11.15 -10.21
C ILE A 561 -14.97 -11.33 -9.09
N CYS A 562 -14.86 -12.55 -8.59
CA CYS A 562 -13.72 -13.01 -7.80
C CYS A 562 -12.55 -13.40 -8.72
N GLY A 563 -11.54 -12.53 -8.86
CA GLY A 563 -10.26 -12.81 -9.53
C GLY A 563 -9.25 -13.53 -8.63
N SER A 564 -9.69 -13.92 -7.43
CA SER A 564 -8.87 -14.19 -6.24
C SER A 564 -8.21 -15.59 -6.17
N GLU A 565 -8.07 -16.31 -7.28
CA GLU A 565 -7.64 -17.72 -7.32
C GLU A 565 -6.45 -17.99 -8.23
N THR A 566 -5.58 -18.95 -7.87
CA THR A 566 -4.40 -19.31 -8.67
C THR A 566 -4.77 -19.83 -10.07
N SER A 567 -5.88 -20.57 -10.21
CA SER A 567 -6.40 -20.96 -11.53
C SER A 567 -6.88 -19.77 -12.37
N PHE A 568 -7.24 -18.64 -11.77
CA PHE A 568 -7.62 -17.41 -12.48
C PHE A 568 -6.35 -16.61 -12.85
N GLN A 569 -5.43 -16.42 -11.91
CA GLN A 569 -4.11 -15.80 -12.12
C GLN A 569 -3.36 -16.45 -13.29
N LEU A 570 -3.34 -17.79 -13.37
CA LEU A 570 -2.55 -18.56 -14.34
C LEU A 570 -3.37 -19.06 -15.55
N TYR A 571 -4.59 -18.55 -15.76
CA TYR A 571 -5.44 -18.98 -16.87
C TYR A 571 -4.81 -18.70 -18.25
N SER A 572 -4.98 -19.66 -19.19
CA SER A 572 -4.43 -19.57 -20.54
C SER A 572 -5.44 -19.85 -21.67
N GLY A 573 -6.52 -20.60 -21.42
CA GLY A 573 -7.54 -20.84 -22.44
C GLY A 573 -8.47 -22.03 -22.17
N GLY A 574 -9.51 -22.16 -22.99
CA GLY A 574 -10.64 -23.07 -22.76
C GLY A 574 -11.72 -22.46 -21.86
N ILE A 575 -12.78 -23.21 -21.56
CA ILE A 575 -13.89 -22.70 -20.73
C ILE A 575 -13.52 -22.86 -19.25
N PHE A 576 -13.31 -21.74 -18.57
CA PHE A 576 -13.03 -21.69 -17.14
C PHE A 576 -14.25 -22.15 -16.34
N THR A 577 -14.04 -23.10 -15.42
CA THR A 577 -15.08 -23.72 -14.59
C THR A 577 -14.75 -23.67 -13.09
N GLY A 578 -13.95 -22.69 -12.67
CA GLY A 578 -13.49 -22.57 -11.27
C GLY A 578 -12.38 -23.56 -10.87
N PRO A 579 -12.03 -23.65 -9.58
CA PRO A 579 -12.72 -23.02 -8.44
C PRO A 579 -12.58 -21.49 -8.41
N CYS A 580 -13.58 -20.84 -7.79
CA CYS A 580 -13.59 -19.44 -7.37
C CYS A 580 -14.81 -19.20 -6.45
N SER A 581 -14.75 -18.19 -5.60
CA SER A 581 -15.84 -17.80 -4.69
C SER A 581 -16.72 -16.70 -5.30
N ALA A 582 -17.79 -16.30 -4.60
CA ALA A 582 -18.58 -15.10 -4.94
C ALA A 582 -18.11 -13.83 -4.21
N ALA A 583 -16.94 -13.85 -3.56
CA ALA A 583 -16.36 -12.65 -2.94
C ALA A 583 -15.68 -11.79 -4.02
N LEU A 584 -16.42 -10.81 -4.54
CA LEU A 584 -15.99 -9.99 -5.67
C LEU A 584 -14.82 -9.07 -5.28
N ASP A 585 -13.77 -9.04 -6.09
CA ASP A 585 -12.58 -8.20 -5.90
C ASP A 585 -11.97 -7.67 -7.21
N HIS A 586 -12.47 -8.09 -8.37
CA HIS A 586 -12.05 -7.65 -9.69
C HIS A 586 -13.23 -7.21 -10.54
N ALA A 587 -13.00 -6.31 -11.50
CA ALA A 587 -14.00 -5.84 -12.45
C ALA A 587 -13.55 -6.13 -13.88
N VAL A 588 -14.47 -6.64 -14.71
CA VAL A 588 -14.20 -7.07 -16.09
C VAL A 588 -15.40 -6.77 -16.99
N LEU A 589 -15.16 -6.73 -18.30
CA LEU A 589 -16.19 -6.43 -19.28
C LEU A 589 -16.66 -7.71 -19.98
N ILE A 590 -17.94 -8.05 -19.89
CA ILE A 590 -18.54 -9.05 -20.78
C ILE A 590 -18.74 -8.42 -22.16
N VAL A 591 -18.13 -9.02 -23.17
CA VAL A 591 -18.20 -8.58 -24.57
C VAL A 591 -18.97 -9.55 -25.47
N GLY A 592 -19.63 -10.55 -24.88
CA GLY A 592 -20.41 -11.54 -25.63
C GLY A 592 -20.69 -12.80 -24.84
N TYR A 593 -21.36 -13.75 -25.49
CA TYR A 593 -21.60 -15.10 -25.00
C TYR A 593 -21.70 -16.07 -26.18
N ASP A 594 -21.41 -17.35 -25.94
CA ASP A 594 -21.43 -18.40 -26.96
C ASP A 594 -21.60 -19.78 -26.28
N SER A 595 -21.61 -20.86 -27.06
CA SER A 595 -21.77 -22.24 -26.61
C SER A 595 -20.84 -23.18 -27.37
N LYS A 596 -20.07 -24.00 -26.65
CA LYS A 596 -19.17 -25.00 -27.26
C LYS A 596 -19.24 -26.33 -26.51
N ASP A 597 -19.30 -27.44 -27.26
CA ASP A 597 -19.31 -28.81 -26.73
C ASP A 597 -20.38 -29.05 -25.64
N GLY A 598 -21.56 -28.44 -25.81
CA GLY A 598 -22.66 -28.47 -24.84
C GLY A 598 -22.44 -27.61 -23.58
N LYS A 599 -21.37 -26.80 -23.54
CA LYS A 599 -21.06 -25.88 -22.45
C LYS A 599 -21.20 -24.42 -22.91
N ASP A 600 -22.08 -23.73 -22.21
CA ASP A 600 -22.36 -22.32 -22.40
C ASP A 600 -21.30 -21.46 -21.69
N TYR A 601 -20.87 -20.35 -22.31
CA TYR A 601 -19.88 -19.44 -21.73
C TYR A 601 -20.11 -17.95 -22.03
N TRP A 602 -19.61 -17.10 -21.13
CA TRP A 602 -19.39 -15.66 -21.31
C TRP A 602 -18.04 -15.39 -21.96
N ILE A 603 -17.97 -14.40 -22.85
CA ILE A 603 -16.72 -13.88 -23.41
C ILE A 603 -16.32 -12.63 -22.62
N ILE A 604 -15.26 -12.72 -21.83
CA ILE A 604 -14.82 -11.68 -20.90
C ILE A 604 -13.54 -11.02 -21.43
N LYS A 605 -13.53 -9.68 -21.53
CA LYS A 605 -12.33 -8.86 -21.72
C LYS A 605 -11.75 -8.50 -20.35
N ASN A 606 -10.46 -8.76 -20.16
CA ASN A 606 -9.72 -8.40 -18.95
C ASN A 606 -8.78 -7.20 -19.20
N SER A 607 -8.20 -6.64 -18.14
CA SER A 607 -7.33 -5.45 -18.12
C SER A 607 -5.88 -5.77 -17.74
N TRP A 608 -5.40 -6.97 -18.06
CA TRP A 608 -4.07 -7.49 -17.71
C TRP A 608 -3.18 -7.75 -18.94
N GLY A 609 -3.35 -6.96 -20.00
CA GLY A 609 -2.60 -7.12 -21.24
C GLY A 609 -2.94 -8.40 -22.02
N ARG A 610 -2.36 -8.54 -23.22
CA ARG A 610 -2.60 -9.70 -24.10
C ARG A 610 -1.86 -10.97 -23.68
N TYR A 611 -0.95 -10.87 -22.72
CA TYR A 611 -0.10 -11.97 -22.23
C TYR A 611 -0.79 -12.87 -21.17
N TRP A 612 -2.04 -12.56 -20.81
CA TRP A 612 -2.87 -13.36 -19.90
C TRP A 612 -4.07 -13.95 -20.65
N GLY A 613 -4.47 -15.19 -20.33
CA GLY A 613 -5.60 -15.85 -20.98
C GLY A 613 -5.41 -16.02 -22.49
N MET A 614 -6.49 -15.85 -23.24
CA MET A 614 -6.52 -15.92 -24.70
C MET A 614 -6.46 -14.50 -25.27
N ASP A 615 -5.27 -13.99 -25.55
CA ASP A 615 -5.01 -12.61 -25.99
C ASP A 615 -5.63 -11.53 -25.07
N GLY A 616 -5.71 -11.80 -23.76
CA GLY A 616 -6.35 -10.94 -22.77
C GLY A 616 -7.83 -11.23 -22.48
N TYR A 617 -8.40 -12.26 -23.12
CA TYR A 617 -9.78 -12.69 -22.90
C TYR A 617 -9.88 -14.00 -22.11
N MET A 618 -11.00 -14.19 -21.42
CA MET A 618 -11.40 -15.45 -20.78
C MET A 618 -12.76 -15.90 -21.31
N HIS A 619 -12.92 -17.21 -21.51
CA HIS A 619 -14.24 -17.84 -21.62
C HIS A 619 -14.62 -18.40 -20.26
N MET A 620 -15.66 -17.88 -19.61
CA MET A 620 -16.11 -18.31 -18.28
C MET A 620 -17.47 -19.01 -18.40
N GLN A 621 -17.65 -20.16 -17.76
CA GLN A 621 -18.89 -20.93 -17.87
C GLN A 621 -20.11 -20.14 -17.34
N ARG A 622 -21.18 -20.07 -18.16
CA ARG A 622 -22.52 -19.56 -17.80
C ARG A 622 -23.52 -20.72 -17.68
N ASN A 623 -24.75 -20.44 -17.25
CA ASN A 623 -25.82 -21.45 -17.06
C ASN A 623 -25.38 -22.59 -16.12
N THR A 624 -24.67 -22.23 -15.04
CA THR A 624 -24.09 -23.20 -14.08
C THR A 624 -25.08 -23.77 -13.06
N GLY A 625 -26.31 -23.23 -13.01
CA GLY A 625 -27.30 -23.54 -11.97
C GLY A 625 -27.05 -22.84 -10.63
N ASN A 626 -25.87 -22.25 -10.41
CA ASN A 626 -25.67 -21.31 -9.31
C ASN A 626 -26.23 -19.94 -9.70
N GLY A 627 -27.19 -19.42 -8.93
CA GLY A 627 -27.75 -18.08 -9.16
C GLY A 627 -26.67 -16.99 -9.17
N GLU A 628 -25.67 -17.08 -8.28
CA GLU A 628 -24.57 -16.11 -8.20
C GLU A 628 -23.63 -16.17 -9.43
N GLY A 629 -23.77 -17.18 -10.28
CA GLY A 629 -22.90 -17.45 -11.42
C GLY A 629 -21.56 -18.03 -11.00
N LEU A 630 -20.70 -18.29 -11.98
CA LEU A 630 -19.30 -18.65 -11.71
C LEU A 630 -18.53 -17.40 -11.25
N CYS A 631 -17.70 -17.55 -10.22
CA CYS A 631 -16.93 -16.46 -9.60
C CYS A 631 -17.75 -15.24 -9.13
N GLY A 632 -19.06 -15.39 -8.92
CA GLY A 632 -19.97 -14.30 -8.56
C GLY A 632 -20.39 -13.39 -9.71
N ILE A 633 -20.17 -13.76 -10.98
CA ILE A 633 -20.39 -12.90 -12.15
C ILE A 633 -21.83 -12.35 -12.30
N ASN A 634 -22.83 -13.00 -11.70
CA ASN A 634 -24.22 -12.52 -11.72
C ASN A 634 -24.57 -11.60 -10.53
N MET A 635 -23.61 -11.26 -9.65
CA MET A 635 -23.88 -10.55 -8.38
C MET A 635 -23.76 -9.03 -8.48
N LEU A 636 -22.95 -8.52 -9.40
CA LEU A 636 -22.73 -7.09 -9.61
C LEU A 636 -22.52 -6.87 -11.11
N ALA A 637 -23.55 -6.41 -11.82
CA ALA A 637 -23.50 -6.18 -13.25
C ALA A 637 -24.25 -4.90 -13.61
N SER A 638 -23.61 -3.98 -14.33
CA SER A 638 -24.19 -2.68 -14.68
C SER A 638 -23.66 -2.15 -16.02
N TYR A 639 -24.50 -1.39 -16.72
CA TYR A 639 -24.20 -0.92 -18.07
C TYR A 639 -24.58 0.56 -18.28
N PRO A 640 -23.81 1.33 -19.06
CA PRO A 640 -24.13 2.71 -19.38
C PRO A 640 -25.20 2.76 -20.47
N ILE A 641 -26.13 3.71 -20.36
CA ILE A 641 -27.17 3.97 -21.34
C ILE A 641 -26.80 5.22 -22.11
N LYS A 642 -26.87 5.14 -23.44
CA LYS A 642 -26.64 6.25 -24.36
C LYS A 642 -27.68 6.20 -25.47
N THR A 643 -28.26 7.35 -25.77
CA THR A 643 -29.14 7.62 -26.92
C THR A 643 -28.71 8.88 -27.66
N SER A 644 -28.06 9.82 -26.95
CA SER A 644 -27.52 11.05 -27.51
C SER A 644 -26.27 10.81 -28.37
N PRO A 645 -26.07 11.58 -29.47
CA PRO A 645 -24.77 11.64 -30.16
C PRO A 645 -23.67 12.21 -29.25
N ASN A 646 -22.42 12.15 -29.70
CA ASN A 646 -21.31 12.75 -28.95
C ASN A 646 -21.28 14.28 -29.09
N PRO A 647 -20.68 15.01 -28.13
CA PRO A 647 -20.45 16.44 -28.26
C PRO A 647 -19.67 16.79 -29.54
N PRO A 648 -19.92 17.96 -30.14
CA PRO A 648 -19.14 18.43 -31.28
C PRO A 648 -17.66 18.57 -30.87
N PRO A 649 -16.71 18.18 -31.72
CA PRO A 649 -15.29 18.21 -31.37
C PRO A 649 -14.83 19.63 -31.02
N SER A 650 -14.06 19.74 -29.94
CA SER A 650 -13.52 21.03 -29.46
C SER A 650 -12.77 21.76 -30.59
N PRO A 651 -12.93 23.08 -30.74
CA PRO A 651 -12.25 23.83 -31.79
C PRO A 651 -10.74 23.64 -31.66
N SER A 652 -10.09 23.33 -32.79
CA SER A 652 -8.64 23.09 -32.81
C SER A 652 -7.87 24.35 -32.39
N PRO A 653 -6.81 24.24 -31.57
CA PRO A 653 -5.96 25.38 -31.25
C PRO A 653 -5.38 25.98 -32.54
N GLY A 654 -5.69 27.26 -32.79
CA GLY A 654 -5.10 27.99 -33.92
C GLY A 654 -3.58 28.07 -33.82
N PRO A 655 -2.86 28.25 -34.95
CA PRO A 655 -1.40 28.28 -34.97
C PRO A 655 -0.86 29.38 -34.03
N ASN A 656 -0.17 28.95 -32.98
CA ASN A 656 0.20 29.79 -31.85
C ASN A 656 1.39 30.70 -32.24
N ARG A 657 1.13 32.01 -32.46
CA ARG A 657 2.15 33.00 -32.85
C ARG A 657 3.13 33.29 -31.70
N GLN A 658 4.22 32.52 -31.62
CA GLN A 658 5.35 32.83 -30.75
C GLN A 658 6.22 33.94 -31.34
N CYS A 659 5.98 35.18 -30.93
CA CYS A 659 6.88 36.30 -31.20
C CYS A 659 8.17 36.17 -30.36
N VAL A 660 9.22 35.59 -30.93
CA VAL A 660 10.54 35.48 -30.26
C VAL A 660 11.28 36.81 -30.36
N ALA A 661 11.41 37.51 -29.23
CA ALA A 661 12.20 38.74 -29.14
C ALA A 661 13.70 38.43 -29.33
N LYS A 662 14.30 38.93 -30.42
CA LYS A 662 15.75 38.82 -30.66
C LYS A 662 16.51 39.86 -29.82
N THR A 663 17.15 39.42 -28.74
CA THR A 663 18.12 40.24 -28.00
C THR A 663 19.37 40.47 -28.87
N VAL A 664 19.54 41.68 -29.39
CA VAL A 664 20.76 42.08 -30.11
C VAL A 664 21.80 42.56 -29.09
N ALA A 665 22.93 41.84 -29.00
CA ALA A 665 24.06 42.26 -28.18
C ALA A 665 24.86 43.36 -28.89
N ILE A 666 24.87 44.57 -28.34
CA ILE A 666 25.66 45.70 -28.86
C ILE A 666 27.03 45.68 -28.16
N VAL A 667 28.08 45.38 -28.91
CA VAL A 667 29.47 45.48 -28.42
C VAL A 667 29.97 46.91 -28.64
N VAL A 668 30.20 47.64 -27.53
CA VAL A 668 30.72 49.01 -27.57
C VAL A 668 32.21 49.01 -27.22
N HIS A 669 33.07 49.27 -28.21
CA HIS A 669 34.48 49.58 -27.95
C HIS A 669 34.63 51.04 -27.51
N MET A 670 35.23 51.27 -26.34
CA MET A 670 35.52 52.61 -25.83
C MET A 670 36.82 53.16 -26.44
N ILE A 671 36.73 54.22 -27.25
CA ILE A 671 37.89 55.07 -27.60
C ILE A 671 37.45 56.54 -27.57
N THR A 672 37.93 57.29 -26.56
CA THR A 672 37.84 58.76 -26.39
C THR A 672 36.44 59.40 -26.26
N PRO A 673 36.33 60.57 -25.58
CA PRO A 673 35.05 61.22 -25.30
C PRO A 673 34.55 62.17 -26.42
N PHE A 674 33.27 62.57 -26.31
CA PHE A 674 32.45 63.38 -27.24
C PHE A 674 31.81 62.64 -28.42
N VAL A 675 30.55 62.20 -28.23
CA VAL A 675 29.38 62.52 -29.10
C VAL A 675 28.10 62.04 -28.40
N THR A 676 26.99 62.76 -28.58
CA THR A 676 25.71 62.52 -27.89
C THR A 676 24.87 61.42 -28.55
N LEU A 677 24.17 60.61 -27.75
CA LEU A 677 23.22 59.59 -28.23
C LEU A 677 22.07 60.20 -29.05
N LYS A 678 21.70 59.51 -30.14
CA LYS A 678 20.35 59.50 -30.71
C LYS A 678 19.86 58.06 -30.82
N VAL A 679 18.76 57.75 -30.12
CA VAL A 679 18.02 56.51 -30.30
C VAL A 679 17.04 56.72 -31.46
N ASN A 680 17.02 55.79 -32.41
CA ASN A 680 16.03 55.74 -33.48
C ASN A 680 15.41 54.33 -33.47
N VAL A 681 14.09 54.25 -33.37
CA VAL A 681 13.34 52.98 -33.34
C VAL A 681 12.71 52.74 -34.71
N PRO A 682 13.12 51.69 -35.45
CA PRO A 682 12.43 51.28 -36.68
C PRO A 682 11.06 50.65 -36.37
N GLN A 683 10.12 50.86 -37.27
CA GLN A 683 8.79 50.28 -37.25
C GLN A 683 8.85 48.76 -37.51
N ALA A 684 7.94 47.99 -36.92
CA ALA A 684 7.94 46.52 -37.02
C ALA A 684 6.78 46.02 -37.88
N ASP A 685 7.07 45.71 -39.14
CA ASP A 685 6.11 45.06 -40.05
C ASP A 685 6.01 43.56 -39.77
N CYS A 686 4.79 43.00 -39.88
CA CYS A 686 4.48 41.63 -39.52
C CYS A 686 3.95 40.83 -40.72
N GLU A 687 4.84 40.19 -41.48
CA GLU A 687 4.42 39.26 -42.55
C GLU A 687 3.83 37.95 -42.00
N PHE A 688 2.90 37.37 -42.76
CA PHE A 688 2.30 36.06 -42.50
C PHE A 688 3.14 34.95 -43.14
N TYR A 689 3.30 33.83 -42.44
CA TYR A 689 3.54 32.53 -43.08
C TYR A 689 2.48 31.52 -42.64
N SER A 690 1.98 30.78 -43.63
CA SER A 690 1.09 29.63 -43.47
C SER A 690 1.87 28.37 -43.82
N SER A 691 1.59 27.26 -43.13
CA SER A 691 2.13 25.95 -43.47
C SER A 691 1.05 24.89 -43.33
N THR A 692 0.48 24.47 -44.46
CA THR A 692 -0.28 23.21 -44.58
C THR A 692 0.66 22.02 -44.42
N ALA A 693 0.13 20.86 -44.05
CA ALA A 693 0.90 19.63 -43.84
C ALA A 693 0.63 18.59 -44.93
N THR A 694 1.65 17.81 -45.30
CA THR A 694 1.51 16.48 -45.91
C THR A 694 2.83 15.69 -45.75
N CYS A 695 2.82 14.39 -46.02
CA CYS A 695 3.78 13.43 -45.46
C CYS A 695 4.99 13.07 -46.35
N GLN A 696 6.07 12.67 -45.68
CA GLN A 696 7.10 11.66 -46.05
C GLN A 696 7.74 11.69 -47.46
N GLU A 697 9.06 11.95 -47.52
CA GLU A 697 9.99 11.00 -48.19
C GLU A 697 11.46 11.10 -47.71
N LYS A 698 12.43 10.57 -48.49
CA LYS A 698 13.78 10.15 -48.06
C LYS A 698 14.95 10.87 -48.78
N HIS A 699 16.14 10.82 -48.13
CA HIS A 699 17.51 10.75 -48.69
C HIS A 699 18.20 11.96 -49.39
N PHE A 700 19.40 12.31 -48.88
CA PHE A 700 20.56 13.01 -49.53
C PHE A 700 20.29 14.42 -50.13
N CYS A 701 21.26 15.33 -50.36
CA CYS A 701 22.73 15.44 -50.19
C CYS A 701 23.06 16.95 -49.92
N GLU A 702 24.27 17.52 -49.78
CA GLU A 702 25.69 17.09 -49.79
C GLU A 702 26.53 18.11 -48.95
N SER A 703 27.82 17.85 -48.68
CA SER A 703 28.87 18.90 -48.65
C SER A 703 30.28 18.29 -48.67
N GLY A 704 30.93 18.36 -49.83
CA GLY A 704 32.17 17.62 -50.10
C GLY A 704 33.44 18.13 -49.41
N ILE A 705 34.36 17.19 -49.13
CA ILE A 705 35.78 17.46 -48.83
C ILE A 705 36.64 16.80 -49.92
N ARG A 706 37.57 17.58 -50.50
CA ARG A 706 38.48 17.10 -51.56
C ARG A 706 39.51 16.11 -51.03
N LYS A 707 39.77 15.03 -51.77
CA LYS A 707 41.12 14.45 -51.98
C LYS A 707 41.16 13.60 -53.27
N LYS A 708 42.37 13.36 -53.79
CA LYS A 708 42.64 12.74 -55.11
C LYS A 708 42.85 11.22 -55.00
N LYS A 709 42.57 10.47 -56.09
CA LYS A 709 43.56 9.85 -57.04
C LYS A 709 43.18 8.40 -57.48
N HIS A 710 43.54 8.02 -58.72
CA HIS A 710 43.41 6.69 -59.38
C HIS A 710 41.94 6.26 -59.72
N GLU A 711 41.60 6.03 -61.00
CA GLU A 711 41.72 4.78 -61.82
C GLU A 711 40.76 3.65 -61.37
N GLY A 712 39.96 3.02 -62.23
CA GLY A 712 39.66 3.21 -63.67
C GLY A 712 38.87 2.02 -64.25
N MET A 713 38.26 2.16 -65.45
CA MET A 713 37.54 1.09 -66.21
C MET A 713 36.27 0.49 -65.55
N ASP A 714 35.27 -0.06 -66.24
CA ASP A 714 34.85 0.05 -67.66
C ASP A 714 33.32 -0.24 -67.81
N GLN A 715 32.78 -0.18 -69.05
CA GLN A 715 31.56 -0.83 -69.60
C GLN A 715 30.47 -1.38 -68.63
N GLY A 716 29.15 -1.11 -68.73
CA GLY A 716 28.32 -0.50 -69.77
C GLY A 716 27.37 -1.51 -70.45
N PHE A 717 26.04 -1.26 -70.51
CA PHE A 717 25.11 -1.80 -71.54
C PHE A 717 23.72 -1.08 -71.51
N ARG A 718 22.94 -1.24 -72.58
CA ARG A 718 21.64 -0.61 -72.95
C ARG A 718 20.76 -1.68 -73.66
N PRO A 719 19.51 -1.44 -74.15
CA PRO A 719 18.49 -0.43 -73.79
C PRO A 719 17.00 -0.94 -73.81
N GLU A 720 16.08 0.00 -73.55
CA GLU A 720 14.83 0.26 -74.34
C GLU A 720 13.48 -0.49 -74.20
N PHE A 721 12.48 0.21 -74.77
CA PHE A 721 11.05 -0.08 -74.96
C PHE A 721 10.13 -0.03 -73.71
N LEU A 722 8.92 0.55 -73.77
CA LEU A 722 8.15 1.16 -74.88
C LEU A 722 7.33 2.38 -74.41
N LEU A 723 7.06 3.36 -75.30
CA LEU A 723 6.14 4.48 -75.03
C LEU A 723 4.66 4.11 -75.28
N LYS A 724 3.75 4.82 -74.60
CA LYS A 724 2.57 5.44 -75.26
C LYS A 724 2.02 6.64 -74.48
N GLN A 725 1.67 7.71 -75.20
CA GLN A 725 1.05 8.94 -74.67
C GLN A 725 -0.48 8.93 -74.85
N SER A 726 -1.17 9.77 -74.08
CA SER A 726 -2.45 10.41 -74.43
C SER A 726 -2.50 11.81 -73.81
N VAL A 727 -3.24 12.77 -74.39
CA VAL A 727 -3.02 14.22 -74.20
C VAL A 727 -4.32 15.05 -74.21
N GLY A 728 -4.36 16.13 -73.41
CA GLY A 728 -5.32 17.26 -73.50
C GLY A 728 -6.33 17.34 -72.33
N LYS A 729 -6.81 18.50 -71.86
CA LYS A 729 -6.68 19.95 -72.24
C LYS A 729 -6.78 20.80 -70.94
N HIS A 730 -6.12 21.96 -70.77
CA HIS A 730 -6.56 23.35 -71.13
C HIS A 730 -8.03 23.67 -70.76
N ASP A 731 -8.43 24.79 -70.12
CA ASP A 731 -7.79 26.03 -69.61
C ASP A 731 -8.64 26.57 -68.42
N MET A 732 -8.16 27.24 -67.35
CA MET A 732 -7.53 28.58 -67.14
C MET A 732 -8.53 29.75 -66.91
N LEU A 733 -8.09 30.79 -66.16
CA LEU A 733 -8.77 32.08 -65.85
C LEU A 733 -9.96 32.03 -64.85
N GLN A 734 -10.33 33.09 -64.11
CA GLN A 734 -9.57 34.15 -63.37
C GLN A 734 -10.58 34.93 -62.48
N GLY A 735 -10.17 35.58 -61.38
CA GLY A 735 -11.12 36.39 -60.59
C GLY A 735 -10.59 37.01 -59.28
N LEU A 736 -9.92 38.16 -59.42
CA LEU A 736 -9.63 39.21 -58.41
C LEU A 736 -9.39 38.78 -56.95
#